data_AF-A0A3S7WV71-F1
#
_entry.id   AF-A0A3S7WV71-F1
#
_cell.length_a   1.000
_cell.length_b   1.000
_cell.length_c   1.000
_cell.angle_alpha   90.00
_cell.angle_beta   90.00
_cell.angle_gamma   90.00
#
_symmetry.space_group_name_H-M   'P 1'
#
loop_
_entity.id
_entity.type
_entity.pdbx_description
1 polymer ?
#
loop_
_entity_poly.entity_id
_entity_poly.type
_entity_poly.pdbx_seq_one_letter_code
_entity_poly.pdbx_strand_id
1 'polypeptide(L)'
;MRRRVVDTEGGAVHVSGSAPTWRGRRSRRAFFSLLLLSIALSAMICSLLVLGWIAADDSTTVFGDDFAASDAWLNSNSNQEKWQRALLQSAKLNLPVPHSVAMNQVFFISCNRHDRSQLYWAYMAVAAQCEMLSWKNATAAPPCRRLYAGVSSLLRTAGTAASSGGPHGRTTDTDEGKWQEAVPLGACGSVYDSPAAAEQRQRYRRTSPPLLLLDETPPPLHRDTDPEQCFRAAPRDAVYSTGVPVDALIWLGDIIYADKFPDGRDAQSLLFHHVNTMVSIGRFWRIQRDAPEYNAFIDSCVAGGDHLDWTLHSPGEVFLPAAADNRERVVQLTPSPSSGTHRNVWATWDDHDMGENDGGREYTGRNSTQRFFLNFLRAPSSDPRWRREGVYGAYTTDFRDVVDDAKGWGTPMRLLMQQLYEHAICVVLLDVRSFRDRPNATQAGDMLGAEQWAWFEELLQNYTTLTRDGRERCAMVLIGGGIQFILDEKPAENWAAFPRSRDRLLGLLQAYRVERVAFITGDVHMGELGADFTKHAIEEVLGYPIVEATSSGLTHSANMYFLPTFMPLLFPSPRRLGLYVGTNFGALRLSLDLRHLPLIRSYLTEMEAKMAAARFRPPQWRREVRAAVEQVVNATFTIFSIPKGGQPVYRLNFPLSMLTYAHGVAYRDATVDAVHGSVHKKPTSSPAAPEKNGGKEAAKDDTERTSSSPLRALLVLKNGTITGIAHYRNTEPTPLITWSARQLQYYIFTNFSVSETLKLMILLGFSTGALVLLLLMTTLCRYLRRPRNSCGRFYYSSVAPSPQVSLVTRCSKKRVNNQWNNIDK
;
A
#
# COMPACT_ATOMS: atom_id res chain seq x y z
N MET A 1 -12.77 31.50 -34.55
CA MET A 1 -13.26 30.94 -35.83
C MET A 1 -13.76 29.53 -35.56
N ARG A 2 -15.06 29.27 -35.82
CA ARG A 2 -15.65 27.92 -35.72
C ARG A 2 -15.23 27.12 -36.95
N ARG A 3 -14.47 26.03 -36.78
CA ARG A 3 -14.40 24.97 -37.79
C ARG A 3 -15.34 23.85 -37.39
N ARG A 4 -16.29 23.60 -38.28
CA ARG A 4 -17.26 22.51 -38.27
C ARG A 4 -16.49 21.26 -38.74
N VAL A 5 -16.32 20.26 -37.88
CA VAL A 5 -15.89 18.92 -38.31
C VAL A 5 -17.16 18.13 -38.54
N VAL A 6 -17.20 17.48 -39.71
CA VAL A 6 -18.30 16.70 -40.25
C VAL A 6 -18.29 15.32 -39.59
N ASP A 7 -19.44 14.89 -39.09
CA ASP A 7 -19.69 13.54 -38.59
C ASP A 7 -19.57 12.54 -39.75
N THR A 8 -18.72 11.53 -39.57
CA THR A 8 -18.80 10.25 -40.30
C THR A 8 -18.85 9.12 -39.28
N GLU A 9 -19.77 8.20 -39.54
CA GLU A 9 -20.30 7.15 -38.67
C GLU A 9 -19.23 6.29 -37.98
N GLY A 10 -19.34 6.22 -36.65
CA GLY A 10 -18.60 5.32 -35.77
C GLY A 10 -19.09 5.59 -34.34
N GLY A 11 -19.91 4.70 -33.80
CA GLY A 11 -20.69 4.91 -32.58
C GLY A 11 -19.85 5.28 -31.35
N ALA A 12 -19.68 6.58 -31.11
CA ALA A 12 -19.17 7.13 -29.86
C ALA A 12 -20.33 7.26 -28.87
N VAL A 13 -20.52 6.25 -28.01
CA VAL A 13 -21.40 6.38 -26.86
C VAL A 13 -20.68 7.22 -25.80
N HIS A 14 -21.05 8.50 -25.73
CA HIS A 14 -20.69 9.40 -24.63
C HIS A 14 -21.31 8.86 -23.34
N VAL A 15 -20.47 8.30 -22.46
CA VAL A 15 -20.86 7.99 -21.08
C VAL A 15 -20.79 9.29 -20.30
N SER A 16 -21.89 10.04 -20.30
CA SER A 16 -22.06 11.19 -19.42
C SER A 16 -22.35 10.65 -18.02
N GLY A 17 -21.39 10.79 -17.10
CA GLY A 17 -21.72 10.88 -15.68
C GLY A 17 -22.74 12.00 -15.53
N SER A 18 -23.88 11.72 -14.89
CA SER A 18 -24.94 12.69 -14.67
C SER A 18 -24.48 13.76 -13.69
N ALA A 19 -23.78 14.79 -14.18
CA ALA A 19 -23.71 16.10 -13.54
C ALA A 19 -24.99 16.87 -13.90
N PRO A 20 -25.52 17.73 -13.00
CA PRO A 20 -26.78 18.42 -13.25
C PRO A 20 -26.64 19.29 -14.49
N THR A 21 -27.58 19.18 -15.44
CA THR A 21 -27.65 20.08 -16.59
C THR A 21 -28.05 21.47 -16.10
N TRP A 22 -27.06 22.28 -15.76
CA TRP A 22 -27.23 23.62 -15.24
C TRP A 22 -27.50 24.63 -16.37
N ARG A 23 -28.64 24.50 -17.06
CA ARG A 23 -29.13 25.52 -18.01
C ARG A 23 -29.75 26.69 -17.25
N GLY A 24 -28.94 27.63 -16.76
CA GLY A 24 -29.46 28.88 -16.18
C GLY A 24 -28.40 29.88 -15.75
N ARG A 25 -28.66 31.18 -15.89
CA ARG A 25 -27.74 32.25 -15.45
C ARG A 25 -27.46 32.23 -13.93
N ARG A 26 -28.37 31.65 -13.14
CA ARG A 26 -28.22 31.42 -11.68
C ARG A 26 -27.23 30.29 -11.34
N SER A 27 -27.15 29.24 -12.16
CA SER A 27 -26.26 28.10 -11.91
C SER A 27 -24.78 28.44 -12.13
N ARG A 28 -24.51 29.27 -13.15
CA ARG A 28 -23.17 29.80 -13.40
C ARG A 28 -22.68 30.65 -12.23
N ARG A 29 -23.55 31.48 -11.63
CA ARG A 29 -23.21 32.26 -10.43
C ARG A 29 -22.91 31.36 -9.23
N ALA A 30 -23.71 30.32 -9.00
CA ALA A 30 -23.44 29.34 -7.94
C ALA A 30 -22.12 28.59 -8.17
N PHE A 31 -21.82 28.19 -9.41
CA PHE A 31 -20.53 27.60 -9.78
C PHE A 31 -19.36 28.56 -9.52
N PHE A 32 -19.45 29.83 -9.96
CA PHE A 32 -18.41 30.82 -9.71
C PHE A 32 -18.26 31.12 -8.20
N SER A 33 -19.34 31.15 -7.43
CA SER A 33 -19.29 31.35 -5.98
C SER A 33 -18.66 30.16 -5.24
N LEU A 34 -18.99 28.92 -5.63
CA LEU A 34 -18.38 27.70 -5.08
C LEU A 34 -16.90 27.57 -5.49
N LEU A 35 -16.57 27.95 -6.73
CA LEU A 35 -15.19 27.99 -7.21
C LEU A 35 -14.38 29.05 -6.46
N LEU A 36 -14.93 30.24 -6.22
CA LEU A 36 -14.28 31.28 -5.41
C LEU A 36 -14.13 30.85 -3.95
N LEU A 37 -15.10 30.16 -3.38
CA LEU A 37 -15.02 29.60 -2.03
C LEU A 37 -13.96 28.50 -1.95
N SER A 38 -13.87 27.64 -2.96
CA SER A 38 -12.81 26.63 -3.09
C SER A 38 -11.43 27.28 -3.21
N ILE A 39 -11.27 28.29 -4.07
CA ILE A 39 -10.01 29.05 -4.20
C ILE A 39 -9.64 29.72 -2.87
N ALA A 40 -10.61 30.29 -2.15
CA ALA A 40 -10.38 30.90 -0.84
C ALA A 40 -10.00 29.86 0.24
N LEU A 41 -10.65 28.69 0.25
CA LEU A 41 -10.33 27.58 1.17
C LEU A 41 -8.96 26.99 0.84
N SER A 42 -8.63 26.82 -0.44
CA SER A 42 -7.31 26.42 -0.92
C SER A 42 -6.25 27.45 -0.54
N ALA A 43 -6.52 28.75 -0.66
CA ALA A 43 -5.61 29.81 -0.23
C ALA A 43 -5.43 29.83 1.30
N MET A 44 -6.46 29.51 2.07
CA MET A 44 -6.38 29.36 3.53
C MET A 44 -5.54 28.14 3.93
N ILE A 45 -5.78 26.99 3.30
CA ILE A 45 -4.98 25.76 3.50
C ILE A 45 -3.54 26.00 3.07
N CYS A 46 -3.31 26.69 1.95
CA CYS A 46 -1.99 27.10 1.48
C CYS A 46 -1.29 28.02 2.49
N SER A 47 -2.02 28.97 3.08
CA SER A 47 -1.48 29.87 4.11
C SER A 47 -1.07 29.10 5.37
N LEU A 48 -1.84 28.09 5.77
CA LEU A 48 -1.50 27.18 6.88
C LEU A 48 -0.29 26.29 6.54
N LEU A 49 -0.18 25.81 5.30
CA LEU A 49 0.95 25.01 4.83
C LEU A 49 2.24 25.85 4.73
N VAL A 50 2.16 27.12 4.31
CA VAL A 50 3.32 28.04 4.28
C VAL A 50 3.72 28.49 5.68
N LEU A 51 2.78 28.70 6.59
CA LEU A 51 3.11 28.93 8.01
C LEU A 51 3.79 27.69 8.63
N GLY A 52 3.37 26.49 8.23
CA GLY A 52 4.04 25.25 8.58
C GLY A 52 5.44 25.11 7.97
N TRP A 53 5.62 25.52 6.72
CA TRP A 53 6.91 25.46 6.01
C TRP A 53 7.93 26.47 6.54
N ILE A 54 7.50 27.70 6.86
CA ILE A 54 8.34 28.74 7.48
C ILE A 54 8.75 28.35 8.91
N ALA A 55 7.94 27.56 9.61
CA ALA A 55 8.27 27.07 10.95
C ALA A 55 9.22 25.85 10.96
N ALA A 56 9.51 25.25 9.80
CA ALA A 56 10.23 23.98 9.69
C ALA A 56 11.67 24.09 9.20
N ASP A 57 12.15 25.31 8.97
CA ASP A 57 13.55 25.55 8.59
C ASP A 57 14.52 25.41 9.79
N ASP A 58 14.00 25.18 11.01
CA ASP A 58 14.79 24.92 12.21
C ASP A 58 14.05 23.93 13.15
N SER A 59 14.12 22.63 12.88
CA SER A 59 14.19 21.54 13.88
C SER A 59 13.81 20.18 13.29
N THR A 60 14.83 19.35 13.06
CA THR A 60 14.69 17.90 13.06
C THR A 60 14.23 17.43 14.45
N THR A 61 13.36 16.42 14.49
CA THR A 61 12.86 15.70 15.67
C THR A 61 11.84 16.46 16.54
N VAL A 62 10.56 16.40 16.16
CA VAL A 62 9.46 16.45 17.13
C VAL A 62 8.99 15.02 17.33
N PHE A 63 9.15 14.52 18.56
CA PHE A 63 8.61 13.24 19.01
C PHE A 63 7.11 13.18 18.71
N GLY A 64 6.74 12.33 17.76
CA GLY A 64 5.34 12.03 17.45
C GLY A 64 4.79 11.02 18.44
N ASP A 65 4.44 11.47 19.63
CA ASP A 65 3.62 10.68 20.54
C ASP A 65 2.20 10.51 19.96
N ASP A 66 1.62 9.36 20.29
CA ASP A 66 0.33 8.83 19.85
C ASP A 66 -0.80 9.86 19.78
N PHE A 67 -1.09 10.37 18.58
CA PHE A 67 -2.42 10.86 18.25
C PHE A 67 -3.22 9.73 17.59
N ALA A 68 -3.65 8.78 18.42
CA ALA A 68 -4.85 8.02 18.09
C ALA A 68 -6.00 9.02 18.08
N ALA A 69 -6.54 9.33 16.89
CA ALA A 69 -7.70 10.20 16.73
C ALA A 69 -8.86 9.69 17.62
N SER A 70 -9.01 10.30 18.79
CA SER A 70 -10.08 10.02 19.74
C SER A 70 -11.32 10.86 19.41
N ASP A 71 -12.42 10.15 19.23
CA ASP A 71 -13.75 10.47 19.75
C ASP A 71 -14.44 11.81 19.40
N ALA A 72 -14.24 12.35 18.21
CA ALA A 72 -15.08 13.47 17.74
C ALA A 72 -15.50 13.34 16.27
N TRP A 73 -16.38 12.38 15.97
CA TRP A 73 -17.11 12.35 14.70
C TRP A 73 -18.61 12.54 14.95
N LEU A 74 -19.13 13.70 14.53
CA LEU A 74 -20.52 14.11 14.64
C LEU A 74 -21.46 13.08 13.98
N ASN A 75 -22.23 12.40 14.83
CA ASN A 75 -23.46 11.62 14.59
C ASN A 75 -23.82 11.30 13.13
N SER A 76 -23.42 10.12 12.65
CA SER A 76 -24.10 9.39 11.59
C SER A 76 -24.09 7.88 11.92
N ASN A 77 -25.22 7.18 11.78
CA ASN A 77 -25.41 5.79 12.22
C ASN A 77 -24.97 4.75 11.16
N SER A 78 -23.94 5.03 10.35
CA SER A 78 -23.56 4.17 9.23
C SER A 78 -22.85 2.87 9.67
N ASN A 79 -23.02 1.79 8.91
CA ASN A 79 -22.31 0.53 9.17
C ASN A 79 -20.79 0.70 8.99
N GLN A 80 -20.35 1.53 8.05
CA GLN A 80 -18.92 1.76 7.78
C GLN A 80 -18.18 2.37 8.98
N GLU A 81 -18.77 3.34 9.66
CA GLU A 81 -18.17 3.94 10.86
C GLU A 81 -18.05 2.92 12.01
N LYS A 82 -18.97 1.94 12.09
CA LYS A 82 -18.87 0.84 13.06
C LYS A 82 -17.68 -0.07 12.73
N TRP A 83 -17.46 -0.36 11.45
CA TRP A 83 -16.29 -1.11 10.99
C TRP A 83 -14.98 -0.38 11.34
N GLN A 84 -14.88 0.90 10.98
CA GLN A 84 -13.69 1.71 11.28
C GLN A 84 -13.40 1.74 12.79
N ARG A 85 -14.41 1.95 13.63
CA ARG A 85 -14.25 1.91 15.10
C ARG A 85 -13.83 0.53 15.60
N ALA A 86 -14.42 -0.54 15.09
CA ALA A 86 -14.06 -1.91 15.49
C ALA A 86 -12.61 -2.24 15.10
N LEU A 87 -12.18 -1.88 13.90
CA LEU A 87 -10.81 -2.10 13.43
C LEU A 87 -9.80 -1.26 14.21
N LEU A 88 -10.13 0.00 14.51
CA LEU A 88 -9.29 0.85 15.35
C LEU A 88 -9.17 0.28 16.77
N GLN A 89 -10.26 -0.26 17.32
CA GLN A 89 -10.22 -0.92 18.62
C GLN A 89 -9.38 -2.20 18.58
N SER A 90 -9.50 -3.00 17.52
CA SER A 90 -8.69 -4.21 17.34
C SER A 90 -7.20 -3.87 17.23
N ALA A 91 -6.87 -2.81 16.50
CA ALA A 91 -5.52 -2.27 16.40
C ALA A 91 -4.98 -1.77 17.74
N LYS A 92 -5.81 -1.22 18.63
CA LYS A 92 -5.37 -0.86 19.99
C LYS A 92 -5.04 -2.08 20.84
N LEU A 93 -5.75 -3.19 20.64
CA LEU A 93 -5.56 -4.43 21.38
C LEU A 93 -4.37 -5.24 20.86
N ASN A 94 -4.17 -5.27 19.52
CA ASN A 94 -3.05 -5.93 18.85
C ASN A 94 -2.78 -7.38 19.28
N LEU A 95 -3.84 -8.09 19.66
CA LEU A 95 -3.74 -9.46 20.15
C LEU A 95 -3.55 -10.43 18.96
N PRO A 96 -2.66 -11.43 19.06
CA PRO A 96 -2.70 -12.57 18.14
C PRO A 96 -4.05 -13.28 18.27
N VAL A 97 -4.56 -13.90 17.21
CA VAL A 97 -5.87 -14.57 17.24
C VAL A 97 -5.77 -15.88 18.04
N PRO A 98 -6.46 -16.05 19.20
CA PRO A 98 -6.27 -17.18 20.12
C PRO A 98 -6.71 -18.56 19.61
N HIS A 99 -7.28 -18.62 18.40
CA HIS A 99 -7.82 -19.84 17.79
C HIS A 99 -7.48 -19.94 16.30
N SER A 100 -6.28 -19.52 15.91
CA SER A 100 -5.82 -19.54 14.52
C SER A 100 -4.57 -20.40 14.36
N VAL A 101 -4.47 -21.14 13.25
CA VAL A 101 -3.25 -21.85 12.82
C VAL A 101 -2.83 -21.30 11.46
N ALA A 102 -1.68 -20.61 11.40
CA ALA A 102 -1.20 -19.98 10.18
C ALA A 102 -0.64 -21.02 9.19
N MET A 103 -0.92 -20.84 7.89
CA MET A 103 -0.53 -21.81 6.86
C MET A 103 0.39 -21.20 5.79
N ASN A 104 0.04 -20.03 5.30
CA ASN A 104 0.77 -19.34 4.24
C ASN A 104 0.81 -17.83 4.55
N GLN A 105 1.86 -17.16 4.08
CA GLN A 105 2.04 -15.73 4.26
C GLN A 105 2.81 -15.11 3.09
N VAL A 106 2.33 -13.98 2.59
CA VAL A 106 3.05 -13.15 1.62
C VAL A 106 3.14 -11.73 2.13
N PHE A 107 4.26 -11.06 1.87
CA PHE A 107 4.48 -9.65 2.18
C PHE A 107 4.39 -8.82 0.91
N PHE A 108 3.84 -7.61 1.01
CA PHE A 108 3.78 -6.66 -0.10
C PHE A 108 4.19 -5.26 0.34
N ILE A 109 4.97 -4.58 -0.50
CA ILE A 109 5.66 -3.32 -0.17
C ILE A 109 5.75 -2.39 -1.39
N SER A 110 5.85 -1.08 -1.11
CA SER A 110 6.07 -0.02 -2.10
C SER A 110 6.74 1.21 -1.46
N CYS A 111 7.31 2.08 -2.30
CA CYS A 111 7.84 3.40 -1.94
C CYS A 111 9.09 3.35 -1.05
N ASN A 112 10.16 2.80 -1.64
CA ASN A 112 11.47 2.64 -1.05
C ASN A 112 12.51 3.66 -1.58
N ARG A 113 12.78 4.66 -0.75
CA ARG A 113 14.03 5.44 -0.81
C ARG A 113 15.23 4.56 -0.43
N HIS A 114 15.83 3.92 -1.45
CA HIS A 114 17.04 3.07 -1.34
C HIS A 114 18.29 3.75 -0.74
N ASP A 115 18.27 5.06 -0.54
CA ASP A 115 19.32 5.88 0.09
C ASP A 115 19.08 6.11 1.59
N ARG A 116 17.94 5.63 2.13
CA ARG A 116 17.59 5.70 3.55
C ARG A 116 17.91 4.40 4.28
N SER A 117 17.88 4.47 5.60
CA SER A 117 18.03 3.31 6.49
C SER A 117 17.16 2.14 6.04
N GLN A 118 17.79 0.98 5.90
CA GLN A 118 17.17 -0.29 5.52
C GLN A 118 16.80 -1.14 6.75
N LEU A 119 16.80 -0.55 7.95
CA LEU A 119 16.50 -1.24 9.23
C LEU A 119 15.12 -1.92 9.26
N TYR A 120 14.18 -1.46 8.43
CA TYR A 120 12.84 -2.01 8.34
C TYR A 120 12.82 -3.49 7.95
N TRP A 121 13.83 -4.01 7.25
CA TRP A 121 13.95 -5.45 6.98
C TRP A 121 14.02 -6.29 8.26
N ALA A 122 14.63 -5.75 9.32
CA ALA A 122 14.70 -6.44 10.61
C ALA A 122 13.33 -6.48 11.30
N TYR A 123 12.55 -5.39 11.24
CA TYR A 123 11.17 -5.38 11.74
C TYR A 123 10.28 -6.35 10.96
N MET A 124 10.44 -6.40 9.64
CA MET A 124 9.74 -7.36 8.77
C MET A 124 10.10 -8.81 9.12
N ALA A 125 11.38 -9.10 9.38
CA ALA A 125 11.81 -10.46 9.76
C ALA A 125 11.20 -10.92 11.08
N VAL A 126 11.07 -10.03 12.07
CA VAL A 126 10.39 -10.34 13.33
C VAL A 126 8.90 -10.55 13.11
N ALA A 127 8.23 -9.66 12.36
CA ALA A 127 6.81 -9.77 12.06
C ALA A 127 6.49 -11.08 11.32
N ALA A 128 7.28 -11.45 10.32
CA ALA A 128 7.14 -12.69 9.57
C ALA A 128 7.14 -13.92 10.50
N GLN A 129 8.11 -13.99 11.40
CA GLN A 129 8.20 -15.08 12.36
C GLN A 129 7.03 -15.07 13.36
N CYS A 130 6.67 -13.90 13.91
CA CYS A 130 5.64 -13.79 14.95
C CYS A 130 4.22 -14.07 14.46
N GLU A 131 3.91 -13.73 13.21
CA GLU A 131 2.57 -13.92 12.62
C GLU A 131 2.28 -15.37 12.22
N MET A 132 3.32 -16.21 12.11
CA MET A 132 3.20 -17.62 11.78
C MET A 132 3.03 -18.53 13.02
N LEU A 133 2.99 -17.94 14.21
CA LEU A 133 2.91 -18.65 15.49
C LEU A 133 1.50 -18.82 15.98
N SER A 134 1.31 -19.90 16.75
CA SER A 134 0.16 -20.01 17.63
C SER A 134 0.19 -18.88 18.66
N TRP A 135 -1.00 -18.47 19.10
CA TRP A 135 -1.14 -17.46 20.14
C TRP A 135 -0.31 -17.75 21.40
N LYS A 136 -0.21 -19.03 21.79
CA LYS A 136 0.55 -19.46 22.97
C LYS A 136 2.05 -19.16 22.79
N ASN A 137 2.61 -19.48 21.63
CA ASN A 137 4.03 -19.28 21.38
C ASN A 137 4.35 -17.82 21.08
N ALA A 138 3.47 -17.11 20.36
CA ALA A 138 3.58 -15.68 20.12
C ALA A 138 3.60 -14.86 21.42
N THR A 139 2.74 -15.21 22.39
CA THR A 139 2.70 -14.53 23.70
C THR A 139 3.87 -14.93 24.61
N ALA A 140 4.42 -16.13 24.44
CA ALA A 140 5.61 -16.60 25.16
C ALA A 140 6.93 -16.01 24.63
N ALA A 141 7.00 -15.63 23.35
CA ALA A 141 8.21 -15.09 22.72
C ALA A 141 8.44 -13.60 23.05
N PRO A 142 9.55 -13.20 23.71
CA PRO A 142 9.83 -11.80 24.02
C PRO A 142 9.87 -10.85 22.81
N PRO A 143 10.48 -11.20 21.65
CA PRO A 143 10.45 -10.35 20.46
C PRO A 143 9.02 -10.09 19.95
N CYS A 144 8.16 -11.11 19.99
CA CYS A 144 6.76 -10.98 19.58
C CYS A 144 5.95 -10.14 20.58
N ARG A 145 6.17 -10.29 21.90
CA ARG A 145 5.55 -9.38 22.88
C ARG A 145 5.90 -7.92 22.63
N ARG A 146 7.17 -7.62 22.31
CA ARG A 146 7.59 -6.25 21.97
C ARG A 146 6.93 -5.76 20.69
N LEU A 147 6.93 -6.60 19.65
CA LEU A 147 6.24 -6.33 18.37
C LEU A 147 4.79 -5.92 18.61
N TYR A 148 4.01 -6.72 19.33
CA TYR A 148 2.59 -6.42 19.59
C TYR A 148 2.38 -5.23 20.54
N ALA A 149 3.33 -4.95 21.42
CA ALA A 149 3.29 -3.78 22.31
C ALA A 149 3.69 -2.46 21.63
N GLY A 150 4.14 -2.47 20.36
CA GLY A 150 4.62 -1.25 19.69
C GLY A 150 6.00 -0.80 20.17
N VAL A 151 6.68 -1.68 20.91
CA VAL A 151 8.05 -1.46 21.39
C VAL A 151 8.99 -2.06 20.36
N SER A 152 10.09 -1.35 20.04
CA SER A 152 11.08 -1.86 19.08
C SER A 152 11.49 -3.28 19.43
N SER A 153 11.15 -4.22 18.54
CA SER A 153 11.44 -5.65 18.72
C SER A 153 12.94 -5.94 18.76
N LEU A 154 13.73 -5.01 18.22
CA LEU A 154 15.20 -5.01 18.17
C LEU A 154 15.87 -4.61 19.48
N LEU A 155 15.12 -4.10 20.48
CA LEU A 155 15.71 -3.80 21.79
C LEU A 155 16.27 -5.06 22.44
N ARG A 156 17.52 -4.99 22.90
CA ARG A 156 18.16 -6.06 23.68
C ARG A 156 17.37 -6.24 24.98
N THR A 157 17.06 -7.49 25.32
CA THR A 157 16.58 -7.82 26.67
C THR A 157 17.70 -7.51 27.65
N ALA A 158 17.52 -6.49 28.49
CA ALA A 158 18.42 -6.24 29.60
C ALA A 158 18.30 -7.39 30.62
N GLY A 159 19.40 -8.11 30.79
CA GLY A 159 19.63 -9.11 31.84
C GLY A 159 21.08 -9.57 31.66
N THR A 160 22.03 -9.34 32.54
CA THR A 160 22.04 -9.06 33.98
C THR A 160 23.06 -7.95 34.22
N ALA A 161 22.68 -6.92 34.97
CA ALA A 161 23.66 -5.97 35.51
C ALA A 161 24.65 -6.76 36.38
N ALA A 162 25.94 -6.56 36.14
CA ALA A 162 27.00 -7.11 36.96
C ALA A 162 26.77 -6.76 38.43
N SER A 163 26.44 -7.75 39.26
CA SER A 163 26.52 -7.60 40.70
C SER A 163 28.00 -7.61 41.09
N SER A 164 28.56 -6.42 41.27
CA SER A 164 29.81 -6.22 41.99
C SER A 164 29.63 -6.63 43.45
N GLY A 165 30.42 -7.61 43.92
CA GLY A 165 30.81 -7.73 45.33
C GLY A 165 30.60 -9.09 46.01
N GLY A 166 31.72 -9.76 46.35
CA GLY A 166 31.82 -10.67 47.51
C GLY A 166 31.89 -12.18 47.24
N PRO A 167 32.93 -12.90 47.71
CA PRO A 167 33.08 -14.33 47.49
C PRO A 167 32.41 -15.14 48.61
N HIS A 168 31.53 -16.07 48.23
CA HIS A 168 31.29 -17.40 48.83
C HIS A 168 29.82 -17.82 48.66
N GLY A 169 29.60 -18.96 48.02
CA GLY A 169 28.30 -19.64 48.00
C GLY A 169 28.04 -20.42 46.72
N ARG A 170 28.55 -21.66 46.64
CA ARG A 170 28.20 -22.65 45.62
C ARG A 170 26.69 -22.91 45.63
N THR A 171 26.03 -22.67 44.50
CA THR A 171 25.10 -23.64 43.89
C THR A 171 25.36 -23.60 42.38
N THR A 172 25.78 -24.74 41.84
CA THR A 172 26.07 -24.94 40.43
C THR A 172 24.75 -25.21 39.71
N ASP A 173 24.24 -24.20 39.02
CA ASP A 173 23.26 -24.35 37.96
C ASP A 173 23.95 -23.95 36.64
N THR A 174 24.77 -24.87 36.13
CA THR A 174 25.47 -24.70 34.85
C THR A 174 24.63 -25.35 33.76
N ASP A 175 23.59 -24.66 33.32
CA ASP A 175 22.95 -24.91 32.02
C ASP A 175 22.78 -23.61 31.22
N GLU A 176 23.74 -22.69 31.38
CA GLU A 176 23.95 -21.61 30.41
C GLU A 176 24.61 -22.19 29.14
N GLY A 177 23.78 -22.72 28.26
CA GLY A 177 24.17 -23.09 26.90
C GLY A 177 24.87 -21.92 26.20
N LYS A 178 26.08 -22.20 25.68
CA LYS A 178 26.89 -21.25 24.90
C LYS A 178 26.11 -20.71 23.70
N TRP A 179 25.66 -19.47 23.78
CA TRP A 179 25.10 -18.68 22.68
C TRP A 179 26.22 -18.33 21.67
N GLN A 180 26.27 -18.99 20.52
CA GLN A 180 27.28 -18.75 19.49
C GLN A 180 26.66 -18.74 18.09
N GLU A 181 26.14 -17.60 17.63
CA GLU A 181 26.24 -17.11 16.23
C GLU A 181 25.49 -15.78 16.07
N ALA A 182 26.15 -14.78 15.48
CA ALA A 182 25.52 -13.52 15.09
C ALA A 182 24.74 -13.72 13.77
N VAL A 183 23.45 -13.39 13.77
CA VAL A 183 22.61 -13.40 12.56
C VAL A 183 22.57 -11.98 11.97
N PRO A 184 22.74 -11.81 10.64
CA PRO A 184 22.67 -10.49 10.02
C PRO A 184 21.34 -9.77 10.32
N LEU A 185 21.40 -8.44 10.43
CA LEU A 185 20.21 -7.61 10.54
C LEU A 185 19.30 -7.83 9.33
N GLY A 186 18.01 -8.08 9.56
CA GLY A 186 17.06 -8.40 8.49
C GLY A 186 16.87 -9.90 8.21
N ALA A 187 17.67 -10.79 8.79
CA ALA A 187 17.47 -12.23 8.60
C ALA A 187 16.48 -12.86 9.60
N CYS A 188 15.74 -13.85 9.11
CA CYS A 188 14.92 -14.75 9.92
C CYS A 188 15.77 -15.81 10.63
N GLY A 189 15.28 -16.32 11.76
CA GLY A 189 16.06 -17.17 12.68
C GLY A 189 16.60 -16.42 13.90
N SER A 190 16.34 -15.12 13.99
CA SER A 190 16.54 -14.31 15.20
C SER A 190 15.42 -14.47 16.24
N VAL A 191 14.27 -15.03 15.85
CA VAL A 191 13.12 -15.29 16.73
C VAL A 191 12.94 -16.80 17.02
N TYR A 192 13.65 -17.69 16.29
CA TYR A 192 13.53 -19.16 16.41
C TYR A 192 14.86 -19.91 16.49
N ASP A 193 14.95 -20.78 17.50
CA ASP A 193 16.02 -21.75 17.78
C ASP A 193 15.67 -23.13 17.22
N SER A 194 16.34 -23.58 16.14
CA SER A 194 16.27 -24.99 15.73
C SER A 194 17.62 -25.53 15.22
N PRO A 195 17.98 -26.79 15.55
CA PRO A 195 19.20 -27.44 15.06
C PRO A 195 19.28 -27.57 13.53
N ALA A 196 18.13 -27.64 12.84
CA ALA A 196 18.09 -27.74 11.38
C ALA A 196 18.54 -26.42 10.70
N ALA A 197 18.19 -25.26 11.27
CA ALA A 197 18.68 -23.97 10.81
C ALA A 197 20.20 -23.83 11.05
N ALA A 198 20.75 -24.48 12.09
CA ALA A 198 22.19 -24.55 12.34
C ALA A 198 22.93 -25.50 11.35
N GLU A 199 22.28 -26.59 10.94
CA GLU A 199 22.83 -27.53 9.95
C GLU A 199 22.86 -26.93 8.54
N GLN A 200 21.87 -26.11 8.17
CA GLN A 200 21.81 -25.41 6.88
C GLN A 200 22.89 -24.31 6.76
N ARG A 201 23.27 -23.68 7.88
CA ARG A 201 24.38 -22.70 7.95
C ARG A 201 25.77 -23.33 7.78
N GLN A 202 25.97 -24.59 8.20
CA GLN A 202 27.24 -25.29 8.01
C GLN A 202 27.50 -25.73 6.56
N ARG A 203 26.45 -25.99 5.77
CA ARG A 203 26.59 -26.41 4.36
C ARG A 203 27.11 -25.30 3.45
N TYR A 204 26.84 -24.03 3.76
CA TYR A 204 27.36 -22.88 2.99
C TYR A 204 28.79 -22.45 3.35
N ARG A 205 29.37 -22.94 4.46
CA ARG A 205 30.71 -22.57 4.93
C ARG A 205 31.87 -23.37 4.31
N ARG A 206 31.61 -24.40 3.50
CA ARG A 206 32.64 -25.34 2.99
C ARG A 206 33.12 -25.09 1.56
N THR A 207 32.94 -23.90 1.00
CA THR A 207 33.67 -23.49 -0.21
C THR A 207 34.36 -22.15 0.01
N SER A 208 35.70 -22.17 0.02
CA SER A 208 36.54 -20.98 0.11
C SER A 208 36.74 -20.35 -1.27
N PRO A 209 36.92 -19.02 -1.36
CA PRO A 209 37.07 -18.28 -2.61
C PRO A 209 38.54 -18.22 -3.09
N PRO A 210 38.82 -17.93 -4.38
CA PRO A 210 40.11 -17.39 -4.77
C PRO A 210 40.13 -15.84 -4.74
N LEU A 211 41.28 -15.32 -4.34
CA LEU A 211 41.69 -13.90 -4.24
C LEU A 211 41.81 -13.19 -5.61
N LEU A 212 41.55 -11.87 -5.67
CA LEU A 212 42.57 -10.79 -5.83
C LEU A 212 41.95 -9.39 -6.13
N LEU A 213 42.34 -8.44 -5.26
CA LEU A 213 42.74 -7.02 -5.42
C LEU A 213 41.86 -5.92 -6.09
N LEU A 214 41.55 -4.90 -5.25
CA LEU A 214 41.73 -3.43 -5.38
C LEU A 214 41.34 -2.77 -6.72
N ASP A 215 40.60 -1.67 -6.84
CA ASP A 215 40.46 -0.45 -6.04
C ASP A 215 39.34 0.37 -6.71
N GLU A 216 38.33 0.86 -5.99
CA GLU A 216 37.67 2.15 -6.24
C GLU A 216 36.95 2.54 -4.95
N THR A 217 37.33 3.67 -4.38
CA THR A 217 36.83 4.20 -3.11
C THR A 217 35.30 4.28 -3.08
N PRO A 218 34.62 3.65 -2.09
CA PRO A 218 33.21 3.91 -1.84
C PRO A 218 33.01 5.32 -1.25
N PRO A 219 31.87 6.00 -1.54
CA PRO A 219 31.54 7.23 -0.84
C PRO A 219 31.34 6.95 0.65
N PRO A 220 31.48 7.96 1.53
CA PRO A 220 31.49 7.73 2.96
C PRO A 220 30.18 7.06 3.41
N LEU A 221 30.31 5.85 3.96
CA LEU A 221 29.30 5.29 4.83
C LEU A 221 29.00 6.34 5.90
N HIS A 222 27.72 6.59 6.15
CA HIS A 222 27.30 7.22 7.39
C HIS A 222 27.94 6.45 8.56
N ARG A 223 29.00 7.04 9.14
CA ARG A 223 29.57 6.64 10.42
C ARG A 223 28.51 6.96 11.47
N ASP A 224 27.74 5.93 11.82
CA ASP A 224 27.34 5.57 13.20
C ASP A 224 26.36 4.38 13.20
N THR A 225 26.62 3.34 12.41
CA THR A 225 26.07 2.01 12.72
C THR A 225 27.05 1.30 13.64
N ASP A 226 26.74 1.33 14.92
CA ASP A 226 27.39 0.54 15.98
C ASP A 226 27.51 -0.95 15.54
N PRO A 227 28.71 -1.54 15.48
CA PRO A 227 28.92 -2.96 15.14
C PRO A 227 28.25 -3.96 16.10
N GLU A 228 27.61 -3.50 17.18
CA GLU A 228 26.99 -4.34 18.23
C GLU A 228 25.50 -4.70 18.03
N GLN A 229 24.85 -4.34 16.93
CA GLN A 229 23.43 -4.71 16.70
C GLN A 229 23.23 -6.15 16.19
N CYS A 230 23.61 -7.14 17.01
CA CYS A 230 23.43 -8.58 16.74
C CYS A 230 22.30 -9.18 17.60
N PHE A 231 21.47 -10.06 17.01
CA PHE A 231 20.48 -10.84 17.77
C PHE A 231 21.13 -12.03 18.51
N ARG A 232 20.59 -12.37 19.69
CA ARG A 232 20.93 -13.61 20.43
C ARG A 232 19.84 -14.66 20.21
N ALA A 233 20.24 -15.92 19.98
CA ALA A 233 19.33 -17.05 19.73
C ALA A 233 18.54 -17.48 21.00
N ALA A 234 17.58 -18.39 20.85
CA ALA A 234 16.72 -18.95 21.93
C ALA A 234 17.09 -20.41 22.33
N PRO A 235 16.56 -21.02 23.42
CA PRO A 235 17.05 -22.31 23.96
C PRO A 235 16.30 -23.58 23.50
N ARG A 236 16.99 -24.72 23.68
CA ARG A 236 16.97 -26.02 22.96
C ARG A 236 15.68 -26.84 22.79
N ASP A 237 14.54 -26.50 23.37
CA ASP A 237 13.48 -27.50 23.60
C ASP A 237 12.23 -27.40 22.71
N ALA A 238 12.31 -26.72 21.55
CA ALA A 238 11.15 -26.55 20.70
C ALA A 238 11.29 -27.24 19.33
N VAL A 239 10.52 -28.31 19.14
CA VAL A 239 10.38 -29.01 17.86
C VAL A 239 9.58 -28.12 16.91
N TYR A 240 10.23 -27.52 15.91
CA TYR A 240 9.58 -26.72 14.87
C TYR A 240 9.98 -27.18 13.46
N SER A 241 9.01 -27.07 12.54
CA SER A 241 9.10 -27.41 11.13
C SER A 241 10.11 -26.52 10.37
N THR A 242 10.81 -27.12 9.39
CA THR A 242 11.96 -26.57 8.65
C THR A 242 11.61 -25.51 7.58
N GLY A 243 10.45 -24.85 7.68
CA GLY A 243 9.96 -23.89 6.68
C GLY A 243 10.36 -22.44 6.96
N VAL A 244 10.66 -21.67 5.90
CA VAL A 244 10.78 -20.20 5.98
C VAL A 244 9.39 -19.55 6.20
N PRO A 245 9.30 -18.41 6.90
CA PRO A 245 8.01 -17.84 7.32
C PRO A 245 7.26 -17.06 6.22
N VAL A 246 7.93 -16.67 5.12
CA VAL A 246 7.33 -15.88 4.03
C VAL A 246 7.38 -16.67 2.72
N ASP A 247 6.22 -16.95 2.13
CA ASP A 247 6.10 -17.67 0.86
C ASP A 247 6.57 -16.85 -0.33
N ALA A 248 6.32 -15.53 -0.30
CA ALA A 248 6.75 -14.59 -1.33
C ALA A 248 6.83 -13.15 -0.79
N LEU A 249 7.78 -12.39 -1.31
CA LEU A 249 7.90 -10.94 -1.14
C LEU A 249 7.49 -10.26 -2.45
N ILE A 250 6.54 -9.34 -2.38
CA ILE A 250 5.95 -8.66 -3.53
C ILE A 250 6.28 -7.17 -3.49
N TRP A 251 6.96 -6.67 -4.52
CA TRP A 251 7.10 -5.23 -4.75
C TRP A 251 5.98 -4.75 -5.67
N LEU A 252 5.23 -3.75 -5.21
CA LEU A 252 4.15 -3.13 -5.98
C LEU A 252 4.64 -1.93 -6.81
N GLY A 253 5.92 -1.58 -6.63
CA GLY A 253 6.61 -0.53 -7.36
C GLY A 253 7.39 0.38 -6.41
N ASP A 254 7.94 1.46 -6.97
CA ASP A 254 8.86 2.37 -6.30
C ASP A 254 9.92 1.63 -5.48
N ILE A 255 10.52 0.62 -6.11
CA ILE A 255 11.63 -0.16 -5.55
C ILE A 255 12.82 0.78 -5.34
N ILE A 256 12.95 1.74 -6.25
CA ILE A 256 13.84 2.88 -6.14
C ILE A 256 13.09 4.17 -6.42
N TYR A 257 13.70 5.29 -6.01
CA TYR A 257 13.33 6.63 -6.47
C TYR A 257 14.38 7.09 -7.47
N ALA A 258 14.08 7.02 -8.75
CA ALA A 258 14.98 7.41 -9.83
C ALA A 258 14.98 8.92 -10.11
N ASP A 259 14.03 9.66 -9.54
CA ASP A 259 13.83 11.10 -9.67
C ASP A 259 14.40 11.92 -8.50
N LYS A 260 15.19 11.30 -7.61
CA LYS A 260 15.82 12.00 -6.48
C LYS A 260 17.25 12.44 -6.76
N PHE A 261 17.74 13.40 -5.99
CA PHE A 261 19.12 13.83 -6.10
C PHE A 261 20.10 12.70 -5.73
N PRO A 262 21.15 12.44 -6.53
CA PRO A 262 22.13 11.39 -6.23
C PRO A 262 22.90 11.56 -4.92
N ASP A 263 22.91 12.77 -4.35
CA ASP A 263 23.59 13.10 -3.09
C ASP A 263 22.74 12.82 -1.84
N GLY A 264 21.53 12.25 -2.01
CA GLY A 264 20.65 11.85 -0.91
C GLY A 264 19.85 12.99 -0.28
N ARG A 265 19.86 14.19 -0.87
CA ARG A 265 19.05 15.32 -0.38
C ARG A 265 17.56 15.03 -0.50
N ASP A 266 16.83 15.34 0.58
CA ASP A 266 15.37 15.18 0.65
C ASP A 266 14.58 16.29 -0.03
N ALA A 267 15.24 17.39 -0.42
CA ALA A 267 14.59 18.54 -1.03
C ALA A 267 14.21 18.27 -2.49
N GLN A 268 13.16 17.48 -2.72
CA GLN A 268 12.44 17.53 -3.99
C GLN A 268 11.60 18.80 -4.01
N SER A 269 11.75 19.61 -5.06
CA SER A 269 10.88 20.76 -5.26
C SER A 269 9.47 20.25 -5.55
N LEU A 270 8.45 20.80 -4.87
CA LEU A 270 7.04 20.54 -5.21
C LEU A 270 6.70 20.94 -6.66
N LEU A 271 7.59 21.70 -7.32
CA LEU A 271 7.38 22.35 -8.62
C LEU A 271 8.28 21.81 -9.73
N PHE A 272 9.40 21.18 -9.39
CA PHE A 272 10.38 20.73 -10.37
C PHE A 272 10.87 19.32 -10.02
N HIS A 273 10.60 18.37 -10.91
CA HIS A 273 11.12 17.02 -10.82
C HIS A 273 12.61 17.00 -11.23
N HIS A 274 13.42 16.25 -10.48
CA HIS A 274 14.82 16.06 -10.84
C HIS A 274 14.95 14.86 -11.79
N VAL A 275 15.59 15.07 -12.93
CA VAL A 275 15.79 14.02 -13.94
C VAL A 275 17.23 13.52 -13.86
N ASN A 276 17.38 12.21 -13.65
CA ASN A 276 18.68 11.55 -13.61
C ASN A 276 19.06 10.94 -14.95
N THR A 277 20.38 10.80 -15.18
CA THR A 277 20.88 10.01 -16.31
C THR A 277 20.59 8.52 -16.11
N MET A 278 20.48 7.75 -17.20
CA MET A 278 20.31 6.29 -17.13
C MET A 278 21.45 5.59 -16.38
N VAL A 279 22.66 6.18 -16.35
CA VAL A 279 23.79 5.67 -15.57
C VAL A 279 23.51 5.78 -14.07
N SER A 280 23.01 6.94 -13.63
CA SER A 280 22.61 7.16 -12.23
C SER A 280 21.46 6.23 -11.83
N ILE A 281 20.43 6.10 -12.69
CA ILE A 281 19.30 5.21 -12.44
C ILE A 281 19.79 3.75 -12.33
N GLY A 282 20.66 3.30 -13.24
CA GLY A 282 21.27 1.98 -13.14
C GLY A 282 22.07 1.76 -11.85
N ARG A 283 22.73 2.80 -11.32
CA ARG A 283 23.40 2.75 -10.01
C ARG A 283 22.41 2.60 -8.86
N PHE A 284 21.29 3.31 -8.88
CA PHE A 284 20.24 3.21 -7.87
C PHE A 284 19.66 1.80 -7.76
N TRP A 285 19.35 1.17 -8.90
CA TRP A 285 18.92 -0.23 -8.95
C TRP A 285 19.95 -1.18 -8.33
N ARG A 286 21.25 -0.97 -8.61
CA ARG A 286 22.32 -1.79 -8.01
C ARG A 286 22.42 -1.61 -6.50
N ILE A 287 22.29 -0.38 -6.01
CA ILE A 287 22.29 -0.10 -4.55
C ILE A 287 21.21 -0.91 -3.86
N GLN A 288 19.97 -0.89 -4.39
CA GLN A 288 18.89 -1.66 -3.79
C GLN A 288 19.08 -3.18 -3.95
N ARG A 289 19.52 -3.65 -5.11
CA ARG A 289 19.77 -5.08 -5.38
C ARG A 289 20.81 -5.66 -4.43
N ASP A 290 21.85 -4.88 -4.16
CA ASP A 290 23.03 -5.32 -3.41
C ASP A 290 22.95 -4.90 -1.93
N ALA A 291 21.83 -4.33 -1.49
CA ALA A 291 21.60 -3.92 -0.09
C ALA A 291 21.72 -5.14 0.86
N PRO A 292 22.62 -5.09 1.87
CA PRO A 292 22.88 -6.25 2.74
C PRO A 292 21.65 -6.75 3.50
N GLU A 293 20.87 -5.86 4.10
CA GLU A 293 19.68 -6.20 4.90
C GLU A 293 18.56 -6.80 4.04
N TYR A 294 18.42 -6.30 2.81
CA TYR A 294 17.49 -6.86 1.83
C TYR A 294 17.88 -8.30 1.46
N ASN A 295 19.16 -8.52 1.14
CA ASN A 295 19.68 -9.84 0.82
C ASN A 295 19.55 -10.81 2.00
N ALA A 296 19.87 -10.35 3.21
CA ALA A 296 19.68 -11.12 4.44
C ALA A 296 18.21 -11.55 4.62
N PHE A 297 17.26 -10.65 4.38
CA PHE A 297 15.82 -10.95 4.46
C PHE A 297 15.40 -11.98 3.41
N ILE A 298 15.68 -11.76 2.11
CA ILE A 298 15.22 -12.68 1.06
C ILE A 298 15.86 -14.07 1.17
N ASP A 299 17.11 -14.15 1.65
CA ASP A 299 17.82 -15.43 1.74
C ASP A 299 17.38 -16.29 2.94
N SER A 300 16.81 -15.69 3.97
CA SER A 300 16.48 -16.37 5.22
C SER A 300 14.98 -16.38 5.56
N CYS A 301 14.23 -15.37 5.14
CA CYS A 301 12.80 -15.24 5.42
C CYS A 301 11.92 -15.68 4.26
N VAL A 302 12.39 -15.53 3.01
CA VAL A 302 11.59 -15.74 1.81
C VAL A 302 11.88 -17.10 1.21
N ALA A 303 10.81 -17.77 0.81
CA ALA A 303 10.92 -19.08 0.22
C ALA A 303 11.67 -19.08 -1.11
N GLY A 304 12.41 -20.17 -1.35
CA GLY A 304 12.87 -20.52 -2.68
C GLY A 304 11.76 -21.19 -3.49
N GLY A 305 11.79 -21.00 -4.80
CA GLY A 305 11.06 -21.82 -5.75
C GLY A 305 11.96 -22.94 -6.29
N ASP A 306 11.44 -24.17 -6.34
CA ASP A 306 12.13 -25.29 -7.00
C ASP A 306 11.94 -25.26 -8.53
N HIS A 307 10.94 -24.53 -9.02
CA HIS A 307 10.63 -24.38 -10.44
C HIS A 307 10.01 -23.01 -10.72
N LEU A 308 10.64 -22.16 -11.55
CA LEU A 308 9.90 -21.09 -12.23
C LEU A 308 9.07 -21.76 -13.31
N ASP A 309 7.82 -22.09 -12.99
CA ASP A 309 6.91 -22.63 -13.98
C ASP A 309 6.32 -21.50 -14.84
N TRP A 310 7.08 -21.08 -15.86
CA TRP A 310 6.58 -20.16 -16.89
C TRP A 310 5.52 -20.82 -17.80
N THR A 311 5.19 -22.11 -17.62
CA THR A 311 4.30 -22.85 -18.51
C THR A 311 2.81 -22.54 -18.34
N LEU A 312 2.44 -21.59 -17.47
CA LEU A 312 1.08 -21.04 -17.48
C LEU A 312 0.73 -20.34 -18.81
N HIS A 313 1.71 -20.00 -19.67
CA HIS A 313 1.51 -19.78 -21.11
C HIS A 313 2.75 -20.15 -21.96
N SER A 314 2.58 -21.13 -22.85
CA SER A 314 3.11 -21.13 -24.22
C SER A 314 2.31 -22.15 -25.04
N PRO A 315 1.22 -21.74 -25.73
CA PRO A 315 0.60 -22.59 -26.72
C PRO A 315 1.52 -22.67 -27.95
N GLY A 316 2.32 -23.73 -28.00
CA GLY A 316 2.97 -24.23 -29.23
C GLY A 316 4.15 -23.42 -29.77
N GLU A 317 5.37 -23.71 -29.31
CA GLU A 317 6.57 -23.49 -30.13
C GLU A 317 7.47 -24.73 -30.07
N VAL A 318 7.59 -25.39 -31.22
CA VAL A 318 8.68 -26.33 -31.53
C VAL A 318 9.87 -25.48 -31.95
N PHE A 319 10.92 -25.42 -31.13
CA PHE A 319 12.13 -24.69 -31.48
C PHE A 319 12.90 -25.41 -32.59
N LEU A 320 12.97 -24.79 -33.77
CA LEU A 320 13.98 -25.08 -34.79
C LEU A 320 15.34 -24.45 -34.37
N PRO A 321 16.48 -25.11 -34.63
CA PRO A 321 17.79 -24.55 -34.29
C PRO A 321 18.18 -23.46 -35.29
N ALA A 322 18.21 -22.20 -34.83
CA ALA A 322 18.71 -21.09 -35.63
C ALA A 322 20.23 -20.99 -35.56
N ALA A 323 20.83 -20.93 -36.75
CA ALA A 323 22.24 -20.99 -37.05
C ALA A 323 23.07 -19.82 -36.48
N ALA A 324 24.36 -20.11 -36.37
CA ALA A 324 25.42 -19.18 -36.03
C ALA A 324 25.55 -18.03 -37.03
N ASP A 325 25.71 -16.82 -36.52
CA ASP A 325 26.91 -15.98 -36.67
C ASP A 325 26.55 -14.48 -36.64
N ASN A 326 26.98 -13.79 -35.58
CA ASN A 326 27.44 -12.39 -35.60
C ASN A 326 27.86 -11.98 -34.19
N ARG A 327 29.17 -12.07 -33.94
CA ARG A 327 29.84 -11.63 -32.71
C ARG A 327 30.21 -10.15 -32.84
N GLU A 328 29.42 -9.27 -32.21
CA GLU A 328 29.92 -7.99 -31.69
C GLU A 328 29.91 -8.03 -30.16
N ARG A 329 31.02 -7.53 -29.58
CA ARG A 329 31.43 -7.72 -28.18
C ARG A 329 30.47 -7.03 -27.20
N VAL A 330 29.43 -7.74 -26.80
CA VAL A 330 28.75 -7.51 -25.52
C VAL A 330 29.68 -8.05 -24.44
N VAL A 331 30.08 -7.19 -23.50
CA VAL A 331 30.77 -7.57 -22.26
C VAL A 331 29.92 -8.62 -21.56
N GLN A 332 30.33 -9.88 -21.65
CA GLN A 332 29.73 -10.99 -20.92
C GLN A 332 30.04 -10.79 -19.43
N LEU A 333 29.08 -10.22 -18.70
CA LEU A 333 28.91 -10.52 -17.29
C LEU A 333 28.44 -11.98 -17.23
N THR A 334 29.37 -12.92 -17.27
CA THR A 334 29.08 -14.33 -16.96
C THR A 334 28.53 -14.39 -15.55
N PRO A 335 27.31 -14.91 -15.33
CA PRO A 335 26.85 -15.23 -13.99
C PRO A 335 27.78 -16.33 -13.45
N SER A 336 28.44 -16.05 -12.32
CA SER A 336 29.12 -17.10 -11.56
C SER A 336 28.09 -18.16 -11.18
N PRO A 337 28.29 -19.44 -11.53
CA PRO A 337 27.39 -20.51 -11.12
C PRO A 337 27.71 -20.90 -9.67
N SER A 338 27.38 -20.04 -8.71
CA SER A 338 27.05 -20.50 -7.37
C SER A 338 25.57 -20.88 -7.40
N SER A 339 25.27 -22.17 -7.34
CA SER A 339 23.94 -22.76 -7.23
C SER A 339 23.12 -22.11 -6.10
N GLY A 340 22.45 -20.99 -6.40
CA GLY A 340 21.58 -20.25 -5.49
C GLY A 340 20.13 -20.48 -5.90
N THR A 341 19.34 -21.05 -5.00
CA THR A 341 17.91 -21.22 -5.16
C THR A 341 17.24 -19.87 -5.44
N HIS A 342 16.51 -19.76 -6.55
CA HIS A 342 15.76 -18.54 -6.89
C HIS A 342 14.71 -18.28 -5.81
N ARG A 343 14.74 -17.10 -5.18
CA ARG A 343 13.78 -16.70 -4.14
C ARG A 343 12.51 -16.16 -4.77
N ASN A 344 11.37 -16.38 -4.11
CA ASN A 344 10.07 -15.87 -4.53
C ASN A 344 9.96 -14.36 -4.24
N VAL A 345 10.79 -13.58 -4.93
CA VAL A 345 10.69 -12.12 -4.99
C VAL A 345 10.02 -11.76 -6.31
N TRP A 346 8.80 -11.24 -6.21
CA TRP A 346 8.01 -10.86 -7.36
C TRP A 346 7.80 -9.36 -7.36
N ALA A 347 7.68 -8.76 -8.53
CA ALA A 347 7.50 -7.33 -8.63
C ALA A 347 6.76 -6.90 -9.89
N THR A 348 6.12 -5.76 -9.78
CA THR A 348 5.86 -4.80 -10.86
C THR A 348 6.55 -3.48 -10.51
N TRP A 349 6.53 -2.50 -11.40
CA TRP A 349 7.10 -1.17 -11.17
C TRP A 349 6.03 -0.09 -11.03
N ASP A 350 6.46 1.07 -10.56
CA ASP A 350 5.66 2.29 -10.52
C ASP A 350 6.45 3.48 -11.09
N ASP A 351 5.93 4.70 -10.99
CA ASP A 351 6.47 5.87 -11.69
C ASP A 351 7.84 6.32 -11.19
N HIS A 352 8.14 6.21 -9.89
CA HIS A 352 9.46 6.55 -9.37
C HIS A 352 10.55 5.56 -9.78
N ASP A 353 10.20 4.33 -10.19
CA ASP A 353 11.16 3.39 -10.82
C ASP A 353 11.60 3.87 -12.21
N MET A 354 10.74 4.66 -12.89
CA MET A 354 11.02 5.32 -14.17
C MET A 354 11.69 6.69 -14.00
N GLY A 355 11.59 7.28 -12.81
CA GLY A 355 12.19 8.59 -12.51
C GLY A 355 11.39 9.77 -13.05
N GLU A 356 10.10 9.56 -13.29
CA GLU A 356 9.15 10.57 -13.76
C GLU A 356 7.81 10.36 -13.06
N ASN A 357 7.33 11.38 -12.34
CA ASN A 357 6.07 11.31 -11.62
C ASN A 357 4.88 11.18 -12.57
N ASP A 358 3.90 10.35 -12.21
CA ASP A 358 2.78 9.93 -13.04
C ASP A 358 3.24 9.42 -14.42
N GLY A 359 4.44 8.84 -14.51
CA GLY A 359 5.02 8.31 -15.75
C GLY A 359 4.14 7.21 -16.36
N GLY A 360 4.11 7.13 -17.69
CA GLY A 360 3.24 6.20 -18.41
C GLY A 360 3.86 5.71 -19.70
N ARG A 361 3.01 5.48 -20.70
CA ARG A 361 3.45 5.02 -22.02
C ARG A 361 4.38 5.99 -22.74
N GLU A 362 4.40 7.26 -22.34
CA GLU A 362 5.27 8.32 -22.85
C GLU A 362 6.74 8.22 -22.38
N TYR A 363 7.02 7.47 -21.31
CA TYR A 363 8.36 7.37 -20.73
C TYR A 363 9.36 6.72 -21.71
N THR A 364 10.37 7.48 -22.15
CA THR A 364 11.30 7.06 -23.22
C THR A 364 12.39 6.09 -22.76
N GLY A 365 12.69 6.05 -21.45
CA GLY A 365 13.77 5.21 -20.89
C GLY A 365 13.37 3.75 -20.59
N ARG A 366 12.14 3.34 -20.95
CA ARG A 366 11.51 2.09 -20.50
C ARG A 366 12.36 0.85 -20.74
N ASN A 367 12.91 0.67 -21.94
CA ASN A 367 13.71 -0.52 -22.29
C ASN A 367 14.94 -0.68 -21.40
N SER A 368 15.60 0.43 -21.04
CA SER A 368 16.77 0.41 -20.15
C SER A 368 16.34 0.14 -18.71
N THR A 369 15.30 0.84 -18.23
CA THR A 369 14.74 0.61 -16.89
C THR A 369 14.26 -0.83 -16.71
N GLN A 370 13.63 -1.44 -17.72
CA GLN A 370 13.18 -2.84 -17.70
C GLN A 370 14.33 -3.81 -17.48
N ARG A 371 15.47 -3.57 -18.13
CA ARG A 371 16.67 -4.38 -17.92
C ARG A 371 17.22 -4.21 -16.50
N PHE A 372 17.21 -3.01 -15.93
CA PHE A 372 17.63 -2.81 -14.55
C PHE A 372 16.71 -3.50 -13.55
N PHE A 373 15.39 -3.37 -13.75
CA PHE A 373 14.35 -4.03 -12.98
C PHE A 373 14.51 -5.56 -12.98
N LEU A 374 14.67 -6.17 -14.16
CA LEU A 374 14.84 -7.63 -14.27
C LEU A 374 16.18 -8.11 -13.69
N ASN A 375 17.24 -7.30 -13.80
CA ASN A 375 18.50 -7.58 -13.11
C ASN A 375 18.39 -7.47 -11.59
N PHE A 376 17.58 -6.54 -11.06
CA PHE A 376 17.28 -6.45 -9.63
C PHE A 376 16.57 -7.71 -9.13
N LEU A 377 15.58 -8.19 -9.87
CA LEU A 377 14.87 -9.44 -9.56
C LEU A 377 15.72 -10.70 -9.74
N ARG A 378 16.92 -10.58 -10.32
CA ARG A 378 17.75 -11.72 -10.74
C ARG A 378 16.95 -12.66 -11.66
N ALA A 379 16.11 -12.08 -12.52
CA ALA A 379 15.25 -12.82 -13.42
C ALA A 379 16.08 -13.70 -14.37
N PRO A 380 15.76 -15.00 -14.52
CA PRO A 380 16.49 -15.88 -15.42
C PRO A 380 16.35 -15.40 -16.87
N SER A 381 17.28 -15.76 -17.75
CA SER A 381 17.24 -15.39 -19.18
C SER A 381 16.01 -15.94 -19.91
N SER A 382 15.38 -16.99 -19.38
CA SER A 382 14.13 -17.56 -19.89
C SER A 382 12.91 -16.69 -19.61
N ASP A 383 12.97 -15.77 -18.63
CA ASP A 383 11.85 -14.91 -18.23
C ASP A 383 11.30 -14.14 -19.45
N PRO A 384 10.00 -14.28 -19.78
CA PRO A 384 9.42 -13.66 -20.96
C PRO A 384 9.51 -12.13 -20.92
N ARG A 385 9.60 -11.52 -19.74
CA ARG A 385 9.74 -10.07 -19.57
C ARG A 385 11.05 -9.53 -20.16
N TRP A 386 12.03 -10.37 -20.49
CA TRP A 386 13.20 -9.91 -21.26
C TRP A 386 12.87 -9.60 -22.73
N ARG A 387 11.78 -10.16 -23.27
CA ARG A 387 11.46 -10.15 -24.71
C ARG A 387 10.13 -9.47 -25.05
N ARG A 388 9.32 -9.09 -24.07
CA ARG A 388 8.06 -8.35 -24.26
C ARG A 388 8.10 -6.98 -23.61
N GLU A 389 7.22 -6.09 -24.04
CA GLU A 389 7.01 -4.82 -23.36
C GLU A 389 6.34 -5.03 -22.00
N GLY A 390 6.76 -4.25 -21.01
CA GLY A 390 6.19 -4.22 -19.68
C GLY A 390 6.61 -5.39 -18.77
N VAL A 391 6.37 -5.21 -17.48
CA VAL A 391 6.88 -6.09 -16.41
C VAL A 391 5.80 -6.90 -15.69
N TYR A 392 4.56 -6.88 -16.20
CA TYR A 392 3.43 -7.66 -15.66
C TYR A 392 3.77 -9.15 -15.53
N GLY A 393 3.09 -9.91 -14.69
CA GLY A 393 3.40 -11.33 -14.51
C GLY A 393 2.43 -12.05 -13.57
N ALA A 394 2.47 -13.38 -13.58
CA ALA A 394 1.67 -14.22 -12.72
C ALA A 394 2.55 -15.24 -12.00
N TYR A 395 2.24 -15.49 -10.73
CA TYR A 395 3.06 -16.30 -9.84
C TYR A 395 2.19 -17.11 -8.89
N THR A 396 2.73 -18.17 -8.30
CA THR A 396 2.00 -19.04 -7.39
C THR A 396 2.84 -19.44 -6.19
N THR A 397 2.20 -19.62 -5.04
CA THR A 397 2.78 -20.23 -3.85
C THR A 397 2.13 -21.58 -3.57
N ASP A 398 2.94 -22.55 -3.14
CA ASP A 398 2.43 -23.86 -2.75
C ASP A 398 2.03 -23.90 -1.27
N PHE A 399 1.26 -24.92 -0.91
CA PHE A 399 0.95 -25.18 0.50
C PHE A 399 2.19 -25.69 1.23
N ARG A 400 2.60 -25.00 2.29
CA ARG A 400 3.75 -25.36 3.12
C ARG A 400 3.32 -25.99 4.44
N ASP A 401 4.25 -26.70 5.06
CA ASP A 401 4.06 -27.18 6.42
C ASP A 401 3.82 -25.99 7.36
N VAL A 402 2.82 -26.16 8.22
CA VAL A 402 2.49 -25.17 9.24
C VAL A 402 3.68 -25.02 10.18
N VAL A 403 4.14 -23.76 10.36
CA VAL A 403 5.31 -23.42 11.19
C VAL A 403 5.09 -23.81 12.64
N ASP A 404 3.89 -23.57 13.17
CA ASP A 404 3.49 -23.90 14.54
C ASP A 404 2.14 -24.63 14.56
N ASP A 405 2.23 -25.97 14.60
CA ASP A 405 1.07 -26.87 14.66
C ASP A 405 0.90 -27.51 16.05
N ALA A 406 0.94 -26.71 17.11
CA ALA A 406 0.77 -27.18 18.49
C ALA A 406 -0.52 -28.00 18.74
N LYS A 407 -1.47 -28.01 17.79
CA LYS A 407 -2.74 -28.75 17.88
C LYS A 407 -2.86 -29.95 16.93
N GLY A 408 -1.84 -30.21 16.10
CA GLY A 408 -1.78 -31.34 15.17
C GLY A 408 -2.73 -31.27 13.96
N TRP A 409 -3.28 -30.11 13.64
CA TRP A 409 -4.23 -29.93 12.54
C TRP A 409 -3.61 -29.36 11.26
N GLY A 410 -2.43 -28.78 11.35
CA GLY A 410 -1.72 -28.14 10.25
C GLY A 410 -1.36 -29.10 9.12
N THR A 411 -0.80 -30.26 9.43
CA THR A 411 -0.47 -31.28 8.39
C THR A 411 -1.73 -31.85 7.72
N PRO A 412 -2.75 -32.34 8.46
CA PRO A 412 -4.01 -32.76 7.85
C PRO A 412 -4.67 -31.66 7.02
N MET A 413 -4.61 -30.41 7.46
CA MET A 413 -5.18 -29.27 6.75
C MET A 413 -4.43 -28.97 5.45
N ARG A 414 -3.09 -29.00 5.46
CA ARG A 414 -2.28 -28.87 4.24
C ARG A 414 -2.67 -29.93 3.21
N LEU A 415 -2.74 -31.19 3.62
CA LEU A 415 -3.12 -32.30 2.73
C LEU A 415 -4.54 -32.10 2.19
N LEU A 416 -5.48 -31.67 3.03
CA LEU A 416 -6.84 -31.36 2.61
C LEU A 416 -6.86 -30.23 1.56
N MET A 417 -6.12 -29.14 1.78
CA MET A 417 -6.03 -28.03 0.84
C MET A 417 -5.41 -28.46 -0.50
N GLN A 418 -4.37 -29.30 -0.49
CA GLN A 418 -3.76 -29.87 -1.70
C GLN A 418 -4.72 -30.77 -2.50
N GLN A 419 -5.74 -31.34 -1.84
CA GLN A 419 -6.81 -32.08 -2.54
C GLN A 419 -7.83 -31.16 -3.21
N LEU A 420 -7.95 -29.90 -2.79
CA LEU A 420 -8.97 -28.95 -3.26
C LEU A 420 -8.43 -27.95 -4.27
N TYR A 421 -7.18 -27.56 -4.08
CA TYR A 421 -6.49 -26.50 -4.81
C TYR A 421 -5.11 -26.96 -5.28
N GLU A 422 -4.66 -26.40 -6.40
CA GLU A 422 -3.30 -26.59 -6.90
C GLU A 422 -2.28 -25.78 -6.11
N HIS A 423 -2.59 -24.51 -5.89
CA HIS A 423 -1.74 -23.54 -5.21
C HIS A 423 -2.49 -22.86 -4.06
N ALA A 424 -1.74 -22.42 -3.05
CA ALA A 424 -2.27 -21.69 -1.91
C ALA A 424 -2.67 -20.27 -2.32
N ILE A 425 -1.74 -19.53 -2.94
CA ILE A 425 -1.95 -18.15 -3.36
C ILE A 425 -1.47 -18.01 -4.80
N CYS A 426 -2.31 -17.45 -5.65
CA CYS A 426 -1.92 -16.99 -6.98
C CYS A 426 -1.83 -15.47 -6.97
N VAL A 427 -0.78 -14.92 -7.57
CA VAL A 427 -0.52 -13.48 -7.60
C VAL A 427 -0.42 -13.03 -9.04
N VAL A 428 -1.23 -12.06 -9.42
CA VAL A 428 -1.22 -11.40 -10.73
C VAL A 428 -0.72 -9.98 -10.52
N LEU A 429 0.49 -9.69 -10.99
CA LEU A 429 1.05 -8.34 -10.95
C LEU A 429 0.82 -7.67 -12.30
N LEU A 430 0.04 -6.60 -12.29
CA LEU A 430 -0.24 -5.77 -13.46
C LEU A 430 0.83 -4.70 -13.62
N ASP A 431 1.15 -4.38 -14.87
CA ASP A 431 1.95 -3.22 -15.23
C ASP A 431 1.01 -2.08 -15.60
N VAL A 432 0.80 -1.20 -14.62
CA VAL A 432 -0.08 -0.04 -14.71
C VAL A 432 0.65 1.21 -15.23
N ARG A 433 1.83 1.04 -15.84
CA ARG A 433 2.67 2.15 -16.32
C ARG A 433 3.00 2.04 -17.80
N SER A 434 3.55 0.93 -18.26
CA SER A 434 4.12 0.78 -19.61
C SER A 434 3.14 1.13 -20.73
N PHE A 435 1.89 0.74 -20.57
CA PHE A 435 0.87 0.89 -21.60
C PHE A 435 -0.15 1.97 -21.28
N ARG A 436 -0.08 2.54 -20.08
CA ARG A 436 -1.07 3.47 -19.55
C ARG A 436 -1.03 4.76 -20.36
N ASP A 437 -2.18 5.13 -20.91
CA ASP A 437 -2.40 6.43 -21.53
C ASP A 437 -2.39 7.54 -20.48
N ARG A 438 -2.05 8.76 -20.87
CA ARG A 438 -2.08 9.89 -19.95
C ARG A 438 -3.52 10.21 -19.50
N PRO A 439 -3.80 10.26 -18.18
CA PRO A 439 -5.13 10.55 -17.66
C PRO A 439 -5.52 12.00 -17.94
N ASN A 440 -6.77 12.20 -18.36
CA ASN A 440 -7.27 13.52 -18.76
C ASN A 440 -8.79 13.64 -18.55
N ALA A 441 -9.37 14.81 -18.84
CA ALA A 441 -10.78 15.08 -18.62
C ALA A 441 -11.76 14.19 -19.42
N THR A 442 -11.29 13.53 -20.48
CA THR A 442 -12.14 12.65 -21.31
C THR A 442 -12.33 11.27 -20.69
N GLN A 443 -11.41 10.85 -19.81
CA GLN A 443 -11.39 9.51 -19.19
C GLN A 443 -11.44 8.35 -20.20
N ALA A 444 -11.03 8.59 -21.45
CA ALA A 444 -11.13 7.64 -22.56
C ALA A 444 -9.88 6.77 -22.75
N GLY A 445 -8.80 7.03 -22.00
CA GLY A 445 -7.54 6.28 -22.08
C GLY A 445 -7.65 4.85 -21.57
N ASP A 446 -6.62 4.06 -21.83
CA ASP A 446 -6.46 2.70 -21.33
C ASP A 446 -5.32 2.56 -20.31
N MET A 447 -5.46 1.62 -19.38
CA MET A 447 -4.48 1.34 -18.33
C MET A 447 -3.43 0.30 -18.75
N LEU A 448 -3.84 -0.79 -19.42
CA LEU A 448 -3.01 -2.00 -19.55
C LEU A 448 -2.50 -2.26 -20.96
N GLY A 449 -3.09 -1.70 -22.00
CA GLY A 449 -2.75 -1.96 -23.39
C GLY A 449 -3.28 -3.31 -23.89
N ALA A 450 -3.41 -3.44 -25.22
CA ALA A 450 -4.05 -4.59 -25.85
C ALA A 450 -3.37 -5.94 -25.51
N GLU A 451 -2.04 -5.99 -25.49
CA GLU A 451 -1.28 -7.22 -25.22
C GLU A 451 -1.47 -7.71 -23.79
N GLN A 452 -1.35 -6.82 -22.80
CA GLN A 452 -1.56 -7.17 -21.40
C GLN A 452 -3.01 -7.53 -21.12
N TRP A 453 -3.99 -6.88 -21.77
CA TRP A 453 -5.39 -7.28 -21.67
C TRP A 453 -5.63 -8.69 -22.20
N ALA A 454 -5.06 -9.04 -23.35
CA ALA A 454 -5.17 -10.38 -23.93
C ALA A 454 -4.51 -11.44 -23.04
N TRP A 455 -3.34 -11.12 -22.48
CA TRP A 455 -2.65 -11.97 -21.49
C TRP A 455 -3.48 -12.17 -20.22
N PHE A 456 -4.01 -11.09 -19.66
CA PHE A 456 -4.80 -11.15 -18.42
C PHE A 456 -6.05 -12.00 -18.60
N GLU A 457 -6.77 -11.82 -19.72
CA GLU A 457 -7.95 -12.64 -20.03
C GLU A 457 -7.60 -14.14 -20.17
N GLU A 458 -6.49 -14.48 -20.83
CA GLU A 458 -6.03 -15.87 -20.96
C GLU A 458 -5.64 -16.47 -19.61
N LEU A 459 -5.01 -15.68 -18.74
CA LEU A 459 -4.67 -16.08 -17.38
C LEU A 459 -5.91 -16.40 -16.55
N LEU A 460 -6.95 -15.57 -16.62
CA LEU A 460 -8.21 -15.80 -15.89
C LEU A 460 -8.92 -17.07 -16.37
N GLN A 461 -8.88 -17.36 -17.67
CA GLN A 461 -9.37 -18.64 -18.20
C GLN A 461 -8.63 -19.83 -17.59
N ASN A 462 -7.31 -19.72 -17.44
CA ASN A 462 -6.50 -20.78 -16.83
C ASN A 462 -6.85 -20.97 -15.35
N TYR A 463 -7.01 -19.88 -14.60
CA TYR A 463 -7.35 -19.90 -13.17
C TYR A 463 -8.72 -20.50 -12.86
N THR A 464 -9.65 -20.41 -13.81
CA THR A 464 -11.03 -20.91 -13.67
C THR A 464 -11.21 -22.30 -14.28
N THR A 465 -10.24 -22.77 -15.07
CA THR A 465 -10.20 -24.13 -15.58
C THR A 465 -9.69 -25.09 -14.51
N LEU A 466 -10.53 -26.05 -14.13
CA LEU A 466 -10.14 -27.10 -13.19
C LEU A 466 -8.94 -27.88 -13.73
N THR A 467 -8.02 -28.26 -12.84
CA THR A 467 -6.91 -29.16 -13.18
C THR A 467 -7.45 -30.49 -13.72
N ARG A 468 -6.61 -31.26 -14.43
CA ARG A 468 -6.98 -32.59 -14.95
C ARG A 468 -7.54 -33.51 -13.85
N ASP A 469 -6.99 -33.39 -12.64
CA ASP A 469 -7.43 -34.18 -11.51
C ASP A 469 -8.65 -33.61 -10.80
N GLY A 470 -9.12 -32.39 -11.13
CA GLY A 470 -10.38 -31.79 -10.68
C GLY A 470 -10.27 -30.77 -9.54
N ARG A 471 -9.08 -30.21 -9.31
CA ARG A 471 -8.82 -29.16 -8.32
C ARG A 471 -9.05 -27.78 -8.92
N GLU A 472 -9.35 -26.80 -8.08
CA GLU A 472 -9.25 -25.40 -8.48
C GLU A 472 -7.78 -24.96 -8.50
N ARG A 473 -7.45 -23.90 -9.24
CA ARG A 473 -6.06 -23.46 -9.33
C ARG A 473 -5.57 -22.85 -8.01
N CYS A 474 -6.35 -21.99 -7.38
CA CYS A 474 -5.88 -21.13 -6.29
C CYS A 474 -6.87 -21.08 -5.13
N ALA A 475 -6.40 -21.24 -3.90
CA ALA A 475 -7.24 -20.97 -2.72
C ALA A 475 -7.49 -19.46 -2.54
N MET A 476 -6.50 -18.62 -2.87
CA MET A 476 -6.62 -17.17 -2.88
C MET A 476 -5.98 -16.59 -4.14
N VAL A 477 -6.57 -15.54 -4.71
CA VAL A 477 -6.03 -14.78 -5.84
C VAL A 477 -5.77 -13.34 -5.41
N LEU A 478 -4.55 -12.86 -5.62
CA LEU A 478 -4.17 -11.47 -5.43
C LEU A 478 -3.95 -10.81 -6.79
N ILE A 479 -4.51 -9.62 -6.98
CA ILE A 479 -4.23 -8.78 -8.14
C ILE A 479 -3.54 -7.51 -7.64
N GLY A 480 -2.31 -7.27 -8.08
CA GLY A 480 -1.46 -6.19 -7.60
C GLY A 480 -1.03 -5.21 -8.67
N GLY A 481 -0.81 -3.96 -8.28
CA GLY A 481 -0.26 -2.88 -9.11
C GLY A 481 0.18 -1.68 -8.26
N GLY A 482 0.96 -0.76 -8.83
CA GLY A 482 1.45 0.42 -8.11
C GLY A 482 0.35 1.34 -7.57
N ILE A 483 -0.74 1.53 -8.33
CA ILE A 483 -1.76 2.53 -8.00
C ILE A 483 -3.03 1.94 -7.37
N GLN A 484 -3.73 2.73 -6.55
CA GLN A 484 -4.96 2.30 -5.85
C GLN A 484 -6.13 1.96 -6.78
N PHE A 485 -6.87 0.90 -6.45
CA PHE A 485 -7.93 0.34 -7.28
C PHE A 485 -9.35 0.78 -6.88
N ILE A 486 -9.81 0.55 -5.65
CA ILE A 486 -11.16 0.97 -5.16
C ILE A 486 -11.15 2.30 -4.40
N LEU A 487 -10.01 2.66 -3.80
CA LEU A 487 -9.80 3.92 -3.07
C LEU A 487 -9.52 5.07 -4.06
N ASP A 488 -10.56 5.80 -4.43
CA ASP A 488 -10.56 6.80 -5.51
C ASP A 488 -11.02 8.21 -5.07
N GLU A 489 -11.13 8.41 -3.76
CA GLU A 489 -11.54 9.68 -3.15
C GLU A 489 -10.42 10.73 -3.18
N LYS A 490 -9.16 10.30 -3.21
CA LYS A 490 -7.98 11.18 -3.19
C LYS A 490 -7.70 11.70 -4.61
N PRO A 491 -7.26 12.97 -4.76
CA PRO A 491 -6.84 13.54 -6.04
C PRO A 491 -5.42 13.08 -6.42
N ALA A 492 -5.13 11.80 -6.22
CA ALA A 492 -3.90 11.11 -6.60
C ALA A 492 -4.17 10.21 -7.81
N GLU A 493 -3.14 9.55 -8.32
CA GLU A 493 -3.33 8.57 -9.37
C GLU A 493 -4.09 7.33 -8.85
N ASN A 494 -5.09 6.89 -9.60
CA ASN A 494 -5.87 5.70 -9.29
C ASN A 494 -6.69 5.25 -10.51
N TRP A 495 -7.25 4.04 -10.43
CA TRP A 495 -8.03 3.44 -11.52
C TRP A 495 -9.31 4.20 -11.90
N ALA A 496 -9.84 5.10 -11.07
CA ALA A 496 -11.02 5.90 -11.42
C ALA A 496 -10.75 6.95 -12.51
N ALA A 497 -9.49 7.23 -12.83
CA ALA A 497 -9.13 8.02 -14.01
C ALA A 497 -9.39 7.28 -15.34
N PHE A 498 -9.52 5.94 -15.29
CA PHE A 498 -9.70 5.04 -16.42
C PHE A 498 -10.92 4.12 -16.20
N PRO A 499 -12.15 4.69 -16.13
CA PRO A 499 -13.35 3.94 -15.74
C PRO A 499 -13.62 2.73 -16.64
N ARG A 500 -13.35 2.84 -17.95
CA ARG A 500 -13.52 1.71 -18.88
C ARG A 500 -12.55 0.56 -18.61
N SER A 501 -11.30 0.85 -18.27
CA SER A 501 -10.31 -0.16 -17.90
C SER A 501 -10.66 -0.81 -16.56
N ARG A 502 -11.14 -0.02 -15.59
CA ARG A 502 -11.61 -0.52 -14.29
C ARG A 502 -12.84 -1.44 -14.43
N ASP A 503 -13.82 -1.01 -15.23
CA ASP A 503 -15.01 -1.81 -15.57
C ASP A 503 -14.61 -3.08 -16.31
N ARG A 504 -13.69 -3.00 -17.27
CA ARG A 504 -13.20 -4.16 -18.02
C ARG A 504 -12.52 -5.18 -17.10
N LEU A 505 -11.69 -4.74 -16.16
CA LEU A 505 -11.03 -5.64 -15.21
C LEU A 505 -12.06 -6.41 -14.38
N LEU A 506 -12.97 -5.70 -13.72
CA LEU A 506 -14.03 -6.31 -12.89
C LEU A 506 -14.97 -7.16 -13.74
N GLY A 507 -15.31 -6.71 -14.94
CA GLY A 507 -16.12 -7.42 -15.90
C GLY A 507 -15.49 -8.73 -16.38
N LEU A 508 -14.17 -8.77 -16.59
CA LEU A 508 -13.45 -10.01 -16.91
C LEU A 508 -13.47 -10.98 -15.73
N LEU A 509 -13.22 -10.50 -14.50
CA LEU A 509 -13.33 -11.35 -13.30
C LEU A 509 -14.75 -11.93 -13.14
N GLN A 510 -15.77 -11.11 -13.39
CA GLN A 510 -17.17 -11.53 -13.37
C GLN A 510 -17.48 -12.55 -14.47
N ALA A 511 -17.06 -12.28 -15.71
CA ALA A 511 -17.34 -13.13 -16.86
C ALA A 511 -16.71 -14.52 -16.74
N TYR A 512 -15.47 -14.60 -16.25
CA TYR A 512 -14.78 -15.87 -16.01
C TYR A 512 -15.14 -16.50 -14.64
N ARG A 513 -15.96 -15.83 -13.82
CA ARG A 513 -16.36 -16.29 -12.48
C ARG A 513 -15.16 -16.59 -11.57
N VAL A 514 -14.16 -15.73 -11.63
CA VAL A 514 -13.01 -15.82 -10.72
C VAL A 514 -13.49 -15.49 -9.30
N GLU A 515 -13.05 -16.26 -8.31
CA GLU A 515 -13.43 -16.10 -6.90
C GLU A 515 -12.17 -15.90 -6.04
N ARG A 516 -12.38 -15.47 -4.80
CA ARG A 516 -11.34 -15.28 -3.77
C ARG A 516 -10.26 -14.29 -4.24
N VAL A 517 -10.72 -13.24 -4.92
CA VAL A 517 -9.87 -12.15 -5.43
C VAL A 517 -9.83 -10.99 -4.44
N ALA A 518 -8.63 -10.54 -4.10
CA ALA A 518 -8.40 -9.27 -3.43
C ALA A 518 -7.28 -8.47 -4.13
N PHE A 519 -7.30 -7.15 -3.95
CA PHE A 519 -6.34 -6.22 -4.55
C PHE A 519 -5.25 -5.82 -3.56
N ILE A 520 -4.02 -5.66 -4.05
CA ILE A 520 -2.89 -5.12 -3.29
C ILE A 520 -2.25 -3.94 -4.05
N THR A 521 -2.05 -2.79 -3.39
CA THR A 521 -1.66 -1.54 -4.08
C THR A 521 -0.59 -0.71 -3.34
N GLY A 522 0.02 0.27 -4.04
CA GLY A 522 1.14 1.12 -3.60
C GLY A 522 0.89 2.64 -3.78
N ASP A 523 1.90 3.38 -4.28
CA ASP A 523 1.88 4.80 -4.74
C ASP A 523 1.65 5.89 -3.66
N VAL A 524 0.62 5.76 -2.82
CA VAL A 524 0.09 6.88 -2.04
C VAL A 524 0.83 7.24 -0.73
N HIS A 525 1.98 6.62 -0.45
CA HIS A 525 2.81 6.84 0.74
C HIS A 525 2.07 6.67 2.09
N MET A 526 1.03 5.82 2.12
CA MET A 526 0.32 5.41 3.33
C MET A 526 -0.14 3.95 3.24
N GLY A 527 -0.51 3.38 4.38
CA GLY A 527 -1.15 2.06 4.48
C GLY A 527 -2.67 2.21 4.62
N GLU A 528 -3.45 1.50 3.81
CA GLU A 528 -4.91 1.54 3.86
C GLU A 528 -5.52 0.14 3.71
N LEU A 529 -6.63 -0.09 4.42
CA LEU A 529 -7.52 -1.21 4.15
C LEU A 529 -8.83 -0.65 3.60
N GLY A 530 -9.25 -1.14 2.44
CA GLY A 530 -10.49 -0.78 1.78
C GLY A 530 -11.37 -1.99 1.50
N ALA A 531 -12.69 -1.82 1.55
CA ALA A 531 -13.61 -2.79 1.00
C ALA A 531 -14.91 -2.14 0.52
N ASP A 532 -15.55 -2.74 -0.48
CA ASP A 532 -16.87 -2.34 -0.96
C ASP A 532 -17.88 -3.49 -0.76
N PHE A 533 -18.74 -3.31 0.25
CA PHE A 533 -19.84 -4.23 0.59
C PHE A 533 -21.18 -3.77 0.03
N THR A 534 -21.19 -2.76 -0.85
CA THR A 534 -22.45 -2.21 -1.38
C THR A 534 -23.18 -3.24 -2.21
N LYS A 535 -24.51 -3.11 -2.26
CA LYS A 535 -25.37 -3.89 -3.15
C LYS A 535 -24.86 -3.85 -4.59
N HIS A 536 -24.44 -2.68 -5.06
CA HIS A 536 -23.94 -2.50 -6.42
C HIS A 536 -22.65 -3.30 -6.68
N ALA A 537 -21.67 -3.25 -5.78
CA ALA A 537 -20.45 -4.05 -5.93
C ALA A 537 -20.72 -5.56 -5.94
N ILE A 538 -21.57 -6.03 -5.02
CA ILE A 538 -21.85 -7.45 -4.83
C ILE A 538 -22.81 -8.00 -5.90
N GLU A 539 -23.96 -7.39 -6.14
CA GLU A 539 -25.02 -7.98 -6.97
C GLU A 539 -24.89 -7.59 -8.46
N GLU A 540 -24.26 -6.47 -8.79
CA GLU A 540 -24.20 -5.95 -10.17
C GLU A 540 -22.80 -6.05 -10.80
N VAL A 541 -21.74 -5.81 -10.03
CA VAL A 541 -20.37 -5.64 -10.57
C VAL A 541 -19.53 -6.92 -10.50
N LEU A 542 -19.34 -7.51 -9.31
CA LEU A 542 -18.39 -8.62 -9.14
C LEU A 542 -19.01 -9.94 -8.66
N GLY A 543 -20.06 -9.91 -7.83
CA GLY A 543 -20.68 -11.12 -7.26
C GLY A 543 -20.43 -11.33 -5.76
N TYR A 544 -19.45 -10.61 -5.20
CA TYR A 544 -19.02 -10.67 -3.81
C TYR A 544 -18.30 -9.34 -3.44
N PRO A 545 -18.04 -9.06 -2.14
CA PRO A 545 -17.38 -7.83 -1.72
C PRO A 545 -16.00 -7.64 -2.34
N ILE A 546 -15.64 -6.41 -2.71
CA ILE A 546 -14.29 -6.10 -3.22
C ILE A 546 -13.41 -5.71 -2.04
N VAL A 547 -12.22 -6.29 -1.91
CA VAL A 547 -11.24 -5.95 -0.86
C VAL A 547 -9.96 -5.44 -1.49
N GLU A 548 -9.40 -4.36 -0.93
CA GLU A 548 -8.11 -3.79 -1.29
C GLU A 548 -7.26 -3.54 -0.04
N ALA A 549 -5.97 -3.90 -0.10
CA ALA A 549 -4.99 -3.52 0.90
C ALA A 549 -3.84 -2.74 0.25
N THR A 550 -3.69 -1.48 0.61
CA THR A 550 -2.60 -0.62 0.15
C THR A 550 -1.48 -0.65 1.19
N SER A 551 -0.25 -0.91 0.75
CA SER A 551 0.94 -0.68 1.56
C SER A 551 1.96 0.11 0.76
N SER A 552 2.00 1.40 1.07
CA SER A 552 2.82 2.38 0.39
C SER A 552 3.53 3.22 1.44
N GLY A 553 4.86 3.25 1.43
CA GLY A 553 5.65 4.07 2.34
C GLY A 553 6.63 3.27 3.18
N LEU A 554 7.48 2.48 2.53
CA LEU A 554 8.46 1.63 3.22
C LEU A 554 9.50 2.45 4.00
N THR A 555 9.97 3.57 3.45
CA THR A 555 11.02 4.41 4.08
C THR A 555 10.65 5.88 4.28
N HIS A 556 9.52 6.28 3.72
CA HIS A 556 8.94 7.61 3.87
C HIS A 556 7.43 7.50 3.71
N SER A 557 6.70 8.48 4.21
CA SER A 557 5.24 8.44 4.24
C SER A 557 4.67 9.83 3.98
N ALA A 558 3.37 9.91 3.74
CA ALA A 558 2.63 11.17 3.65
C ALA A 558 2.51 11.91 4.99
N ASN A 559 3.33 11.57 6.00
CA ASN A 559 3.36 12.20 7.31
C ASN A 559 4.03 13.58 7.27
N MET A 560 3.35 14.55 6.65
CA MET A 560 3.77 15.95 6.60
C MET A 560 2.91 16.78 7.57
N TYR A 561 3.48 17.23 8.70
CA TYR A 561 2.79 18.05 9.73
C TYR A 561 1.45 17.46 10.20
N PHE A 562 0.36 18.25 10.12
CA PHE A 562 -1.00 17.88 10.51
C PHE A 562 -1.73 17.05 9.44
N LEU A 563 -1.10 16.72 8.31
CA LEU A 563 -1.76 16.01 7.21
C LEU A 563 -2.43 14.70 7.69
N PRO A 564 -1.81 13.83 8.51
CA PRO A 564 -2.48 12.64 9.03
C PRO A 564 -3.82 12.91 9.73
N THR A 565 -3.88 13.98 10.52
CA THR A 565 -5.08 14.40 11.27
C THR A 565 -6.20 14.83 10.34
N PHE A 566 -5.87 15.51 9.24
CA PHE A 566 -6.84 16.04 8.31
C PHE A 566 -7.19 15.09 7.16
N MET A 567 -6.37 14.09 6.85
CA MET A 567 -6.60 13.16 5.73
C MET A 567 -8.01 12.53 5.74
N PRO A 568 -8.52 11.97 6.87
CA PRO A 568 -9.88 11.44 6.91
C PRO A 568 -10.96 12.49 6.68
N LEU A 569 -10.74 13.73 7.15
CA LEU A 569 -11.69 14.83 7.03
C LEU A 569 -11.72 15.38 5.60
N LEU A 570 -10.55 15.51 4.97
CA LEU A 570 -10.40 16.06 3.63
C LEU A 570 -10.82 15.06 2.55
N PHE A 571 -10.68 13.76 2.84
CA PHE A 571 -10.94 12.68 1.89
C PHE A 571 -11.76 11.56 2.54
N PRO A 572 -13.00 11.82 2.98
CA PRO A 572 -13.87 10.76 3.48
C PRO A 572 -14.15 9.75 2.37
N SER A 573 -14.22 8.47 2.73
CA SER A 573 -14.54 7.39 1.79
C SER A 573 -15.39 6.33 2.48
N PRO A 574 -16.54 5.94 1.90
CA PRO A 574 -17.37 4.87 2.43
C PRO A 574 -16.75 3.49 2.20
N ARG A 575 -15.61 3.40 1.50
CA ARG A 575 -14.88 2.15 1.24
C ARG A 575 -13.69 1.96 2.18
N ARG A 576 -13.17 3.04 2.76
CA ARG A 576 -12.00 2.99 3.65
C ARG A 576 -12.39 2.38 4.99
N LEU A 577 -11.70 1.31 5.37
CA LEU A 577 -11.85 0.61 6.64
C LEU A 577 -10.78 1.00 7.65
N GLY A 578 -9.56 1.28 7.20
CA GLY A 578 -8.46 1.72 8.04
C GLY A 578 -7.46 2.56 7.25
N LEU A 579 -6.84 3.54 7.92
CA LEU A 579 -5.82 4.43 7.34
C LEU A 579 -4.67 4.62 8.33
N TYR A 580 -3.46 4.37 7.84
CA TYR A 580 -2.21 4.54 8.56
C TYR A 580 -1.25 5.41 7.73
N VAL A 581 -0.97 6.63 8.19
CA VAL A 581 -0.19 7.64 7.44
C VAL A 581 1.31 7.59 7.77
N GLY A 582 1.77 6.59 8.54
CA GLY A 582 3.19 6.38 8.83
C GLY A 582 3.87 5.40 7.86
N THR A 583 5.19 5.21 8.02
CA THR A 583 5.91 4.21 7.23
C THR A 583 5.48 2.79 7.57
N ASN A 584 5.27 1.96 6.55
CA ASN A 584 4.56 0.70 6.71
C ASN A 584 5.00 -0.39 5.71
N PHE A 585 4.58 -1.61 6.00
CA PHE A 585 4.57 -2.74 5.07
C PHE A 585 3.28 -3.55 5.25
N GLY A 586 2.89 -4.31 4.23
CA GLY A 586 1.66 -5.10 4.22
C GLY A 586 1.92 -6.60 4.22
N ALA A 587 0.96 -7.38 4.73
CA ALA A 587 0.94 -8.83 4.58
C ALA A 587 -0.46 -9.38 4.32
N LEU A 588 -0.52 -10.47 3.55
CA LEU A 588 -1.64 -11.41 3.56
C LEU A 588 -1.18 -12.68 4.28
N ARG A 589 -2.04 -13.20 5.17
CA ARG A 589 -1.88 -14.52 5.77
C ARG A 589 -3.12 -15.38 5.55
N LEU A 590 -2.94 -16.65 5.19
CA LEU A 590 -3.98 -17.67 5.25
C LEU A 590 -3.87 -18.45 6.56
N SER A 591 -5.00 -18.66 7.23
CA SER A 591 -5.03 -19.43 8.48
C SER A 591 -6.31 -20.23 8.69
N LEU A 592 -6.20 -21.32 9.44
CA LEU A 592 -7.32 -22.15 9.86
C LEU A 592 -7.97 -21.56 11.13
N ASP A 593 -9.27 -21.25 11.09
CA ASP A 593 -10.07 -20.85 12.26
C ASP A 593 -10.58 -22.08 13.01
N LEU A 594 -9.97 -22.33 14.16
CA LEU A 594 -10.27 -23.50 14.97
C LEU A 594 -11.66 -23.47 15.60
N ARG A 595 -12.34 -22.32 15.64
CA ARG A 595 -13.73 -22.22 16.11
C ARG A 595 -14.70 -22.91 15.15
N HIS A 596 -14.37 -22.93 13.87
CA HIS A 596 -15.16 -23.55 12.81
C HIS A 596 -14.64 -24.93 12.42
N LEU A 597 -13.62 -25.45 13.12
CA LEU A 597 -13.05 -26.79 12.92
C LEU A 597 -14.11 -27.91 12.88
N PRO A 598 -15.20 -27.91 13.67
CA PRO A 598 -16.23 -28.95 13.58
C PRO A 598 -16.83 -29.15 12.18
N LEU A 599 -16.83 -28.12 11.32
CA LEU A 599 -17.34 -28.21 9.94
C LEU A 599 -16.49 -29.12 9.04
N ILE A 600 -15.21 -29.27 9.35
CA ILE A 600 -14.26 -30.03 8.52
C ILE A 600 -13.53 -31.15 9.28
N ARG A 601 -13.82 -31.34 10.56
CA ARG A 601 -13.11 -32.28 11.43
C ARG A 601 -13.10 -33.71 10.89
N SER A 602 -14.23 -34.18 10.36
CA SER A 602 -14.33 -35.52 9.75
C SER A 602 -13.38 -35.69 8.56
N TYR A 603 -13.26 -34.67 7.70
CA TYR A 603 -12.36 -34.68 6.57
C TYR A 603 -10.90 -34.66 7.00
N LEU A 604 -10.56 -33.89 8.04
CA LEU A 604 -9.20 -33.83 8.57
C LEU A 604 -8.77 -35.16 9.19
N THR A 605 -9.63 -35.77 10.02
CA THR A 605 -9.37 -37.11 10.58
C THR A 605 -9.25 -38.16 9.48
N GLU A 606 -10.03 -38.04 8.40
CA GLU A 606 -9.90 -38.92 7.23
C GLU A 606 -8.55 -38.73 6.51
N MET A 607 -8.07 -37.49 6.35
CA MET A 607 -6.75 -37.21 5.76
C MET A 607 -5.61 -37.80 6.61
N GLU A 608 -5.71 -37.68 7.92
CA GLU A 608 -4.74 -38.24 8.87
C GLU A 608 -4.72 -39.78 8.82
N ALA A 609 -5.89 -40.43 8.88
CA ALA A 609 -6.01 -41.88 8.84
C ALA A 609 -5.57 -42.50 7.49
N LYS A 610 -5.64 -41.73 6.39
CA LYS A 610 -5.36 -42.19 5.03
C LYS A 610 -4.06 -41.62 4.43
N MET A 611 -3.10 -41.19 5.25
CA MET A 611 -1.77 -40.77 4.77
C MET A 611 -1.10 -41.80 3.83
N ALA A 612 -1.51 -43.09 3.87
CA ALA A 612 -1.04 -44.16 2.99
C ALA A 612 -1.89 -44.45 1.73
N ALA A 613 -3.03 -43.78 1.51
CA ALA A 613 -3.95 -44.05 0.39
C ALA A 613 -4.54 -42.76 -0.21
N ALA A 614 -3.67 -41.86 -0.70
CA ALA A 614 -4.06 -40.70 -1.49
C ALA A 614 -4.59 -41.12 -2.88
N ARG A 615 -5.79 -41.72 -2.93
CA ARG A 615 -6.57 -41.82 -4.16
C ARG A 615 -7.22 -40.47 -4.44
N PHE A 616 -7.11 -39.98 -5.67
CA PHE A 616 -7.77 -38.77 -6.14
C PHE A 616 -9.26 -38.81 -5.78
N ARG A 617 -9.73 -37.81 -5.04
CA ARG A 617 -11.13 -37.73 -4.61
C ARG A 617 -12.04 -37.31 -5.77
N PRO A 618 -13.30 -37.80 -5.82
CA PRO A 618 -14.23 -37.41 -6.88
C PRO A 618 -14.49 -35.89 -6.90
N PRO A 619 -14.78 -35.29 -8.07
CA PRO A 619 -15.08 -33.86 -8.18
C PRO A 619 -16.24 -33.40 -7.29
N GLN A 620 -17.25 -34.23 -7.06
CA GLN A 620 -18.37 -33.89 -6.18
C GLN A 620 -17.92 -33.72 -4.72
N TRP A 621 -17.14 -34.66 -4.20
CA TRP A 621 -16.56 -34.58 -2.86
C TRP A 621 -15.75 -33.28 -2.69
N ARG A 622 -14.94 -32.92 -3.69
CA ARG A 622 -14.16 -31.68 -3.64
C ARG A 622 -15.04 -30.44 -3.56
N ARG A 623 -16.14 -30.37 -4.30
CA ARG A 623 -17.06 -29.21 -4.24
C ARG A 623 -17.70 -29.07 -2.86
N GLU A 624 -18.20 -30.16 -2.28
CA GLU A 624 -18.82 -30.17 -0.97
C GLU A 624 -17.82 -29.79 0.14
N VAL A 625 -16.64 -30.37 0.10
CA VAL A 625 -15.57 -30.08 1.07
C VAL A 625 -15.04 -28.67 0.92
N ARG A 626 -14.89 -28.16 -0.31
CA ARG A 626 -14.44 -26.79 -0.58
C ARG A 626 -15.36 -25.76 0.08
N ALA A 627 -16.68 -25.89 -0.10
CA ALA A 627 -17.65 -24.97 0.50
C ALA A 627 -17.56 -24.95 2.04
N ALA A 628 -17.22 -26.07 2.68
CA ALA A 628 -16.96 -26.12 4.11
C ALA A 628 -15.61 -25.47 4.46
N VAL A 629 -14.53 -25.85 3.76
CA VAL A 629 -13.17 -25.33 3.97
C VAL A 629 -13.09 -23.82 3.81
N GLU A 630 -13.77 -23.24 2.82
CA GLU A 630 -13.81 -21.79 2.58
C GLU A 630 -14.45 -21.01 3.74
N GLN A 631 -15.26 -21.65 4.59
CA GLN A 631 -15.82 -21.04 5.79
C GLN A 631 -14.88 -21.13 7.00
N VAL A 632 -13.89 -22.03 6.96
CA VAL A 632 -12.96 -22.28 8.07
C VAL A 632 -11.60 -21.62 7.82
N VAL A 633 -11.17 -21.50 6.56
CA VAL A 633 -9.93 -20.81 6.20
C VAL A 633 -10.18 -19.32 6.08
N ASN A 634 -9.42 -18.55 6.83
CA ASN A 634 -9.43 -17.09 6.78
C ASN A 634 -8.26 -16.54 5.98
N ALA A 635 -8.52 -15.44 5.28
CA ALA A 635 -7.53 -14.50 4.81
C ALA A 635 -7.45 -13.31 5.78
N THR A 636 -6.24 -12.95 6.20
CA THR A 636 -5.98 -11.76 7.03
C THR A 636 -5.07 -10.80 6.27
N PHE A 637 -5.56 -9.61 5.97
CA PHE A 637 -4.72 -8.49 5.57
C PHE A 637 -4.27 -7.70 6.79
N THR A 638 -2.96 -7.44 6.90
CA THR A 638 -2.36 -6.67 8.00
C THR A 638 -1.50 -5.55 7.44
N ILE A 639 -1.67 -4.34 7.99
CA ILE A 639 -0.72 -3.23 7.81
C ILE A 639 0.13 -3.14 9.08
N PHE A 640 1.45 -3.11 8.91
CA PHE A 640 2.41 -2.99 10.01
C PHE A 640 3.07 -1.63 10.01
N SER A 641 3.31 -1.09 11.21
CA SER A 641 3.99 0.19 11.44
C SER A 641 5.48 -0.02 11.64
N ILE A 642 6.30 0.57 10.77
CA ILE A 642 7.75 0.56 10.92
C ILE A 642 8.20 1.44 12.11
N PRO A 643 7.66 2.65 12.34
CA PRO A 643 8.05 3.49 13.47
C PRO A 643 7.70 2.87 14.83
N LYS A 644 6.69 1.99 14.88
CA LYS A 644 6.32 1.22 16.08
C LYS A 644 6.95 -0.17 16.11
N GLY A 645 8.15 -0.32 15.54
CA GLY A 645 8.95 -1.53 15.63
C GLY A 645 8.38 -2.75 14.90
N GLY A 646 7.56 -2.54 13.86
CA GLY A 646 6.86 -3.57 13.11
C GLY A 646 5.48 -3.94 13.67
N GLN A 647 4.92 -3.18 14.61
CA GLN A 647 3.62 -3.49 15.22
C GLN A 647 2.48 -3.53 14.18
N PRO A 648 1.59 -4.52 14.22
CA PRO A 648 0.33 -4.46 13.47
C PRO A 648 -0.46 -3.19 13.84
N VAL A 649 -0.99 -2.46 12.86
CA VAL A 649 -1.80 -1.24 13.12
C VAL A 649 -3.18 -1.30 12.50
N TYR A 650 -3.41 -2.21 11.55
CA TYR A 650 -4.75 -2.58 11.09
C TYR A 650 -4.77 -4.04 10.66
N ARG A 651 -5.87 -4.73 10.95
CA ARG A 651 -6.09 -6.12 10.55
C ARG A 651 -7.51 -6.32 10.07
N LEU A 652 -7.67 -6.84 8.86
CA LEU A 652 -8.96 -7.27 8.33
C LEU A 652 -8.89 -8.78 8.12
N ASN A 653 -9.63 -9.53 8.95
CA ASN A 653 -9.68 -10.98 8.92
C ASN A 653 -11.05 -11.46 8.42
N PHE A 654 -11.10 -12.27 7.37
CA PHE A 654 -12.36 -12.78 6.83
C PHE A 654 -12.22 -14.21 6.28
N PRO A 655 -13.28 -15.02 6.32
CA PRO A 655 -13.27 -16.35 5.70
C PRO A 655 -13.20 -16.23 4.17
N LEU A 656 -12.53 -17.18 3.51
CA LEU A 656 -12.44 -17.21 2.04
C LEU A 656 -13.83 -17.19 1.37
N SER A 657 -14.83 -17.79 2.02
CA SER A 657 -16.21 -17.82 1.55
C SER A 657 -16.80 -16.42 1.33
N MET A 658 -16.31 -15.39 2.04
CA MET A 658 -16.73 -14.00 1.83
C MET A 658 -16.53 -13.57 0.38
N LEU A 659 -15.49 -14.07 -0.29
CA LEU A 659 -15.12 -13.69 -1.65
C LEU A 659 -15.55 -14.74 -2.69
N THR A 660 -16.68 -15.42 -2.46
CA THR A 660 -17.25 -16.41 -3.39
C THR A 660 -18.63 -15.96 -3.86
N TYR A 661 -19.05 -16.36 -5.05
CA TYR A 661 -20.42 -16.15 -5.53
C TYR A 661 -21.45 -16.86 -4.65
N ALA A 662 -21.08 -18.00 -4.06
CA ALA A 662 -21.99 -18.79 -3.25
C ALA A 662 -22.38 -18.10 -1.94
N HIS A 663 -21.44 -17.39 -1.30
CA HIS A 663 -21.65 -16.83 0.04
C HIS A 663 -21.48 -15.31 0.14
N GLY A 664 -20.88 -14.65 -0.85
CA GLY A 664 -20.54 -13.21 -0.78
C GLY A 664 -21.74 -12.30 -0.54
N VAL A 665 -22.92 -12.65 -1.08
CA VAL A 665 -24.18 -11.90 -0.85
C VAL A 665 -24.55 -11.84 0.64
N ALA A 666 -24.25 -12.88 1.43
CA ALA A 666 -24.53 -12.91 2.86
C ALA A 666 -23.69 -11.90 3.67
N TYR A 667 -22.66 -11.30 3.07
CA TYR A 667 -21.79 -10.31 3.71
C TYR A 667 -22.17 -8.86 3.44
N ARG A 668 -23.27 -8.61 2.71
CA ARG A 668 -23.76 -7.25 2.43
C ARG A 668 -23.93 -6.40 3.70
N ASP A 669 -24.47 -6.99 4.76
CA ASP A 669 -24.68 -6.35 6.06
C ASP A 669 -23.70 -6.87 7.13
N ALA A 670 -22.52 -7.31 6.72
CA ALA A 670 -21.54 -7.88 7.64
C ALA A 670 -21.09 -6.87 8.71
N THR A 671 -20.64 -7.42 9.83
CA THR A 671 -20.11 -6.68 10.98
C THR A 671 -18.68 -7.12 11.26
N VAL A 672 -17.89 -6.28 11.91
CA VAL A 672 -16.53 -6.62 12.34
C VAL A 672 -16.42 -6.70 13.86
N ASP A 673 -15.77 -7.76 14.32
CA ASP A 673 -15.32 -7.91 15.71
C ASP A 673 -14.24 -6.88 16.05
N ALA A 674 -14.46 -6.16 17.15
CA ALA A 674 -13.57 -5.12 17.63
C ALA A 674 -12.29 -5.67 18.31
N VAL A 675 -12.18 -6.99 18.52
CA VAL A 675 -10.99 -7.60 19.13
C VAL A 675 -9.97 -8.00 18.07
N HIS A 676 -10.39 -8.77 17.06
CA HIS A 676 -9.47 -9.33 16.06
C HIS A 676 -9.70 -8.82 14.63
N GLY A 677 -10.60 -7.86 14.42
CA GLY A 677 -10.93 -7.38 13.09
C GLY A 677 -11.59 -8.44 12.21
N SER A 678 -12.27 -9.41 12.84
CA SER A 678 -12.90 -10.54 12.15
C SER A 678 -14.26 -10.16 11.58
N VAL A 679 -14.45 -10.41 10.28
CA VAL A 679 -15.70 -10.17 9.56
C VAL A 679 -16.68 -11.29 9.83
N HIS A 680 -17.90 -10.92 10.23
CA HIS A 680 -19.00 -11.83 10.48
C HIS A 680 -20.21 -11.44 9.64
N LYS A 681 -20.82 -12.42 8.96
CA LYS A 681 -22.15 -12.25 8.37
C LYS A 681 -23.15 -11.93 9.48
N LYS A 682 -24.10 -11.02 9.21
CA LYS A 682 -25.17 -10.73 10.16
C LYS A 682 -26.03 -11.98 10.35
N PRO A 683 -26.45 -12.34 11.58
CA PRO A 683 -27.36 -13.46 11.79
C PRO A 683 -28.65 -13.19 11.01
N THR A 684 -29.00 -14.08 10.08
CA THR A 684 -30.35 -14.10 9.53
C THR A 684 -31.29 -14.41 10.68
N SER A 685 -32.09 -13.42 11.12
CA SER A 685 -33.33 -13.74 11.85
C SER A 685 -34.10 -14.76 11.00
N SER A 686 -34.70 -15.77 11.64
CA SER A 686 -35.46 -16.88 11.03
C SER A 686 -36.14 -16.53 9.71
N PRO A 687 -36.26 -17.47 8.76
CA PRO A 687 -36.83 -17.20 7.44
C PRO A 687 -38.21 -16.56 7.61
N ALA A 688 -38.28 -15.25 7.35
CA ALA A 688 -39.56 -14.64 7.09
C ALA A 688 -40.10 -15.36 5.86
N ALA A 689 -41.31 -15.90 6.00
CA ALA A 689 -42.03 -16.55 4.92
C ALA A 689 -41.93 -15.70 3.63
N PRO A 690 -41.88 -16.32 2.44
CA PRO A 690 -41.84 -15.57 1.20
C PRO A 690 -43.00 -14.58 1.19
N GLU A 691 -42.68 -13.29 1.09
CA GLU A 691 -43.68 -12.23 0.96
C GLU A 691 -44.57 -12.58 -0.23
N LYS A 692 -45.80 -12.99 0.08
CA LYS A 692 -46.84 -13.13 -0.92
C LYS A 692 -47.12 -11.74 -1.47
N ASN A 693 -46.84 -11.56 -2.76
CA ASN A 693 -47.38 -10.47 -3.56
C ASN A 693 -48.88 -10.31 -3.27
N GLY A 694 -49.25 -9.18 -2.68
CA GLY A 694 -50.66 -8.80 -2.52
C GLY A 694 -50.86 -7.62 -1.56
N GLY A 695 -51.13 -6.45 -2.12
CA GLY A 695 -51.78 -5.35 -1.41
C GLY A 695 -51.01 -4.04 -1.43
N LYS A 696 -51.54 -3.08 -2.18
CA LYS A 696 -51.14 -1.67 -2.15
C LYS A 696 -51.32 -1.12 -0.74
N GLU A 697 -50.23 -0.69 -0.10
CA GLU A 697 -50.28 0.42 0.84
C GLU A 697 -48.88 1.04 0.98
N ALA A 698 -48.83 2.35 0.74
CA ALA A 698 -47.60 3.12 0.63
C ALA A 698 -47.04 3.44 2.03
N ALA A 699 -45.98 2.75 2.42
CA ALA A 699 -45.09 3.23 3.47
C ALA A 699 -44.02 4.14 2.83
N LYS A 700 -44.04 5.42 3.21
CA LYS A 700 -42.98 6.39 2.93
C LYS A 700 -41.74 5.95 3.70
N ASP A 701 -40.74 5.44 2.99
CA ASP A 701 -39.36 5.45 3.44
C ASP A 701 -38.58 6.44 2.58
N ASP A 702 -37.90 7.36 3.26
CA ASP A 702 -37.35 8.57 2.67
C ASP A 702 -35.96 8.30 2.07
N THR A 703 -35.81 8.69 0.80
CA THR A 703 -34.58 9.09 0.13
C THR A 703 -33.54 8.04 -0.29
N GLU A 704 -33.92 7.16 -1.22
CA GLU A 704 -33.00 6.71 -2.28
C GLU A 704 -33.49 7.27 -3.62
N ARG A 705 -32.89 8.40 -4.03
CA ARG A 705 -33.29 9.15 -5.23
C ARG A 705 -32.78 8.43 -6.48
N THR A 706 -33.73 8.06 -7.33
CA THR A 706 -33.63 7.69 -8.76
C THR A 706 -32.99 6.35 -9.13
N SER A 707 -33.88 5.36 -9.25
CA SER A 707 -33.88 4.31 -10.30
C SER A 707 -33.52 4.90 -11.67
N SER A 708 -32.26 4.74 -12.07
CA SER A 708 -31.88 4.58 -13.46
C SER A 708 -31.33 3.16 -13.59
N SER A 709 -31.82 2.40 -14.56
CA SER A 709 -31.28 1.07 -14.87
C SER A 709 -29.76 1.19 -15.01
N PRO A 710 -28.94 0.30 -14.41
CA PRO A 710 -27.49 0.47 -14.40
C PRO A 710 -26.99 0.57 -15.83
N LEU A 711 -26.23 1.64 -16.12
CA LEU A 711 -25.51 1.79 -17.39
C LEU A 711 -24.62 0.55 -17.56
N ARG A 712 -25.02 -0.35 -18.45
CA ARG A 712 -24.26 -1.55 -18.80
C ARG A 712 -23.45 -1.29 -20.06
N ALA A 713 -22.14 -1.49 -19.97
CA ALA A 713 -21.26 -1.52 -21.13
C ALA A 713 -21.21 -2.94 -21.71
N LEU A 714 -20.83 -3.07 -22.98
CA LEU A 714 -20.58 -4.37 -23.60
C LEU A 714 -19.10 -4.71 -23.48
N LEU A 715 -18.81 -5.92 -23.04
CA LEU A 715 -17.49 -6.53 -23.03
C LEU A 715 -17.46 -7.67 -24.04
N VAL A 716 -16.53 -7.61 -24.98
CA VAL A 716 -16.27 -8.69 -25.94
C VAL A 716 -15.11 -9.52 -25.41
N LEU A 717 -15.38 -10.80 -25.11
CA LEU A 717 -14.38 -11.76 -24.68
C LEU A 717 -13.56 -12.28 -25.87
N LYS A 718 -12.37 -12.82 -25.60
CA LYS A 718 -11.46 -13.39 -26.61
C LYS A 718 -12.12 -14.48 -27.47
N ASN A 719 -13.08 -15.22 -26.92
CA ASN A 719 -13.84 -16.24 -27.65
C ASN A 719 -15.01 -15.67 -28.50
N GLY A 720 -15.15 -14.34 -28.58
CA GLY A 720 -16.22 -13.66 -29.32
C GLY A 720 -17.53 -13.49 -28.54
N THR A 721 -17.63 -14.04 -27.32
CA THR A 721 -18.84 -13.87 -26.48
C THR A 721 -18.97 -12.41 -26.06
N ILE A 722 -20.18 -11.86 -26.21
CA ILE A 722 -20.50 -10.50 -25.76
C ILE A 722 -21.28 -10.61 -24.45
N THR A 723 -20.76 -9.96 -23.39
CA THR A 723 -21.41 -9.90 -22.08
C THR A 723 -21.64 -8.45 -21.66
N GLY A 724 -22.71 -8.22 -20.90
CA GLY A 724 -23.00 -6.91 -20.32
C GLY A 724 -22.31 -6.76 -18.97
N ILE A 725 -21.50 -5.72 -18.80
CA ILE A 725 -20.79 -5.41 -17.55
C ILE A 725 -21.34 -4.12 -16.94
N ALA A 726 -21.45 -4.08 -15.62
CA ALA A 726 -21.90 -2.89 -14.89
C ALA A 726 -20.74 -1.91 -14.70
N HIS A 727 -21.02 -0.60 -14.85
CA HIS A 727 -20.05 0.43 -14.51
C HIS A 727 -19.82 0.48 -12.99
N TYR A 728 -18.57 0.36 -12.54
CA TYR A 728 -18.21 0.48 -11.13
C TYR A 728 -18.07 1.96 -10.73
N ARG A 729 -18.99 2.42 -9.89
CA ARG A 729 -19.11 3.84 -9.53
C ARG A 729 -17.89 4.34 -8.76
N ASN A 730 -17.55 5.61 -8.96
CA ASN A 730 -16.57 6.31 -8.12
C ASN A 730 -17.15 6.62 -6.73
N THR A 731 -16.28 6.94 -5.76
CA THR A 731 -16.72 7.32 -4.41
C THR A 731 -17.65 8.54 -4.43
N GLU A 732 -18.81 8.37 -3.78
CA GLU A 732 -19.80 9.41 -3.55
C GLU A 732 -20.18 9.52 -2.05
N PRO A 733 -20.35 10.75 -1.51
CA PRO A 733 -20.05 12.02 -2.16
C PRO A 733 -18.54 12.19 -2.40
N THR A 734 -18.15 12.70 -3.57
CA THR A 734 -16.74 12.98 -3.86
C THR A 734 -16.25 14.12 -2.95
N PRO A 735 -15.08 14.00 -2.30
CA PRO A 735 -14.56 15.06 -1.44
C PRO A 735 -14.40 16.40 -2.17
N LEU A 736 -14.64 17.52 -1.47
CA LEU A 736 -14.70 18.85 -2.08
C LEU A 736 -13.44 19.21 -2.87
N ILE A 737 -12.26 18.88 -2.35
CA ILE A 737 -10.97 19.17 -3.01
C ILE A 737 -10.87 18.37 -4.31
N THR A 738 -11.11 17.06 -4.25
CA THR A 738 -11.10 16.17 -5.42
C THR A 738 -12.14 16.56 -6.46
N TRP A 739 -13.35 16.91 -6.01
CA TRP A 739 -14.42 17.42 -6.86
C TRP A 739 -13.98 18.70 -7.58
N SER A 740 -13.39 19.66 -6.84
CA SER A 740 -12.93 20.94 -7.39
C SER A 740 -11.83 20.74 -8.44
N ALA A 741 -10.87 19.85 -8.15
CA ALA A 741 -9.83 19.47 -9.11
C ALA A 741 -10.42 18.84 -10.38
N ARG A 742 -11.36 17.90 -10.24
CA ARG A 742 -12.08 17.30 -11.39
C ARG A 742 -12.86 18.34 -12.21
N GLN A 743 -13.52 19.31 -11.57
CA GLN A 743 -14.22 20.37 -12.30
C GLN A 743 -13.25 21.26 -13.09
N LEU A 744 -12.13 21.65 -12.47
CA LEU A 744 -11.13 22.47 -13.15
C LEU A 744 -10.42 21.72 -14.28
N GLN A 745 -10.14 20.43 -14.08
CA GLN A 745 -9.64 19.55 -15.13
C GLN A 745 -10.62 19.53 -16.30
N TYR A 746 -11.91 19.33 -16.03
CA TYR A 746 -12.94 19.24 -17.05
C TYR A 746 -13.14 20.54 -17.85
N TYR A 747 -13.10 21.70 -17.20
CA TYR A 747 -13.41 22.97 -17.85
C TYR A 747 -12.21 23.79 -18.32
N ILE A 748 -11.03 23.61 -17.70
CA ILE A 748 -9.86 24.46 -17.91
C ILE A 748 -8.65 23.63 -18.31
N PHE A 749 -8.30 22.62 -17.52
CA PHE A 749 -7.08 21.84 -17.67
C PHE A 749 -7.36 20.46 -18.29
N THR A 750 -7.97 20.45 -19.48
CA THR A 750 -8.57 19.23 -20.06
C THR A 750 -7.58 18.11 -20.35
N ASN A 751 -6.31 18.43 -20.54
CA ASN A 751 -5.24 17.46 -20.86
C ASN A 751 -4.39 17.05 -19.64
N PHE A 752 -4.70 17.59 -18.46
CA PHE A 752 -3.97 17.31 -17.23
C PHE A 752 -4.62 16.17 -16.46
N SER A 753 -3.87 15.51 -15.58
CA SER A 753 -4.42 14.62 -14.56
C SER A 753 -5.15 15.40 -13.46
N VAL A 754 -5.90 14.70 -12.60
CA VAL A 754 -6.53 15.33 -11.42
C VAL A 754 -5.47 15.83 -10.44
N SER A 755 -4.39 15.05 -10.24
CA SER A 755 -3.25 15.40 -9.39
C SER A 755 -2.54 16.66 -9.93
N GLU A 756 -2.25 16.71 -11.23
CA GLU A 756 -1.63 17.88 -11.84
C GLU A 756 -2.52 19.13 -11.77
N THR A 757 -3.83 18.95 -11.96
CA THR A 757 -4.80 20.02 -11.79
C THR A 757 -4.78 20.56 -10.35
N LEU A 758 -4.70 19.67 -9.35
CA LEU A 758 -4.57 20.08 -7.95
C LEU A 758 -3.27 20.86 -7.70
N LYS A 759 -2.14 20.39 -8.24
CA LYS A 759 -0.85 21.11 -8.15
C LYS A 759 -0.99 22.55 -8.69
N LEU A 760 -1.65 22.73 -9.84
CA LEU A 760 -1.93 24.05 -10.41
C LEU A 760 -2.90 24.89 -9.57
N MET A 761 -3.95 24.28 -9.01
CA MET A 761 -4.86 24.97 -8.09
C MET A 761 -4.13 25.55 -6.87
N ILE A 762 -3.26 24.74 -6.27
CA ILE A 762 -2.45 25.13 -5.11
C ILE A 762 -1.54 26.30 -5.49
N LEU A 763 -0.85 26.21 -6.64
CA LEU A 763 0.03 27.27 -7.15
C LEU A 763 -0.70 28.61 -7.41
N LEU A 764 -1.88 28.54 -8.03
CA LEU A 764 -2.72 29.72 -8.25
C LEU A 764 -3.20 30.30 -6.92
N GLY A 765 -3.54 29.46 -5.94
CA GLY A 765 -3.87 29.86 -4.58
C GLY A 765 -2.74 30.61 -3.89
N PHE A 766 -1.51 30.09 -3.96
CA PHE A 766 -0.32 30.76 -3.42
C PHE A 766 -0.06 32.11 -4.10
N SER A 767 -0.12 32.14 -5.42
CA SER A 767 0.16 33.36 -6.21
C SER A 767 -0.86 34.47 -5.92
N THR A 768 -2.14 34.11 -5.81
CA THR A 768 -3.21 35.06 -5.47
C THR A 768 -3.12 35.53 -4.02
N GLY A 769 -2.82 34.64 -3.07
CA GLY A 769 -2.59 34.99 -1.66
C GLY A 769 -1.42 35.96 -1.47
N ALA A 770 -0.28 35.68 -2.12
CA ALA A 770 0.89 36.56 -2.10
C ALA A 770 0.58 37.95 -2.68
N LEU A 771 -0.19 38.01 -3.78
CA LEU A 771 -0.64 39.27 -4.37
C LEU A 771 -1.54 40.07 -3.42
N VAL A 772 -2.51 39.40 -2.77
CA VAL A 772 -3.41 40.05 -1.78
C VAL A 772 -2.61 40.57 -0.59
N LEU A 773 -1.66 39.79 -0.06
CA LEU A 773 -0.80 40.23 1.04
C LEU A 773 0.04 41.45 0.64
N LEU A 774 0.61 41.44 -0.56
CA LEU A 774 1.37 42.58 -1.09
C LEU A 774 0.49 43.83 -1.26
N LEU A 775 -0.75 43.67 -1.72
CA LEU A 775 -1.73 44.76 -1.80
C LEU A 775 -2.13 45.30 -0.41
N LEU A 776 -2.30 44.43 0.59
CA LEU A 776 -2.59 44.82 1.97
C LEU A 776 -1.40 45.55 2.60
N MET A 777 -0.18 45.03 2.43
CA MET A 777 1.04 45.65 2.93
C MET A 777 1.30 47.01 2.28
N THR A 778 1.11 47.13 0.96
CA THR A 778 1.23 48.43 0.28
C THR A 778 0.17 49.43 0.74
N THR A 779 -1.06 48.96 1.01
CA THR A 779 -2.13 49.81 1.55
C THR A 779 -1.83 50.25 2.98
N LEU A 780 -1.32 49.36 3.84
CA LEU A 780 -0.89 49.66 5.19
C LEU A 780 0.29 50.65 5.19
N CYS A 781 1.31 50.44 4.35
CA CYS A 781 2.41 51.38 4.19
C CYS A 781 1.93 52.76 3.72
N ARG A 782 0.96 52.83 2.80
CA ARG A 782 0.34 54.10 2.39
C ARG A 782 -0.42 54.76 3.55
N TYR A 783 -1.15 53.99 4.35
CA TYR A 783 -1.86 54.48 5.53
C TYR A 783 -0.89 55.03 6.58
N LEU A 784 0.18 54.31 6.89
CA LEU A 784 1.21 54.73 7.85
C LEU A 784 2.06 55.92 7.36
N ARG A 785 2.19 56.11 6.04
CA ARG A 785 2.87 57.27 5.43
C ARG A 785 1.96 58.48 5.21
N ARG A 786 0.65 58.40 5.50
CA ARG A 786 -0.21 59.59 5.48
C ARG A 786 0.21 60.51 6.63
N PRO A 787 0.59 61.78 6.35
CA PRO A 787 0.89 62.71 7.42
C PRO A 787 -0.35 62.88 8.31
N ARG A 788 -0.17 62.73 9.63
CA ARG A 788 -1.19 63.10 10.62
C ARG A 788 -1.41 64.60 10.53
N ASN A 789 -2.31 65.04 9.66
CA ASN A 789 -2.86 66.40 9.71
C ASN A 789 -3.86 66.47 10.87
N SER A 790 -3.36 66.42 12.10
CA SER A 790 -4.08 66.91 13.27
C SER A 790 -3.86 68.43 13.36
N CYS A 791 -4.54 69.17 12.49
CA CYS A 791 -4.87 70.58 12.70
C CYS A 791 -6.37 70.65 12.95
N GLY A 792 -6.77 70.37 14.19
CA GLY A 792 -8.13 70.60 14.66
C GLY A 792 -8.32 72.09 14.90
N ARG A 793 -9.38 72.63 14.30
CA ARG A 793 -9.89 74.01 14.41
C ARG A 793 -9.86 74.54 15.85
N PHE A 794 -9.24 75.69 16.04
CA PHE A 794 -9.48 76.59 17.18
C PHE A 794 -10.94 77.06 17.15
N TYR A 795 -11.72 76.74 18.17
CA TYR A 795 -12.91 77.51 18.54
C TYR A 795 -12.46 78.62 19.50
N TYR A 796 -12.61 79.87 19.08
CA TYR A 796 -12.45 81.04 19.93
C TYR A 796 -13.63 81.10 20.91
N SER A 797 -13.36 81.00 22.21
CA SER A 797 -14.27 81.42 23.28
C SER A 797 -13.59 82.54 24.04
N SER A 798 -14.18 83.73 23.97
CA SER A 798 -13.76 84.96 24.63
C SER A 798 -14.12 84.96 26.11
N VAL A 799 -13.13 84.98 27.01
CA VAL A 799 -13.23 85.60 28.35
C VAL A 799 -11.86 86.17 28.77
N ALA A 800 -11.87 87.38 29.31
CA ALA A 800 -10.73 88.22 29.70
C ALA A 800 -10.22 87.94 31.15
N PRO A 801 -9.37 88.76 31.81
CA PRO A 801 -7.92 88.53 31.94
C PRO A 801 -7.33 88.50 33.38
N SER A 802 -6.25 87.70 33.58
CA SER A 802 -5.09 87.89 34.51
C SER A 802 -5.31 87.92 36.06
N PRO A 803 -4.26 87.87 36.93
CA PRO A 803 -2.89 87.33 36.81
C PRO A 803 -2.42 86.44 38.00
N GLN A 804 -1.25 85.81 37.82
CA GLN A 804 -0.17 85.56 38.80
C GLN A 804 0.32 84.11 39.03
N VAL A 805 1.65 84.07 39.15
CA VAL A 805 2.55 83.11 39.82
C VAL A 805 3.28 82.09 38.94
N SER A 806 4.59 82.33 38.89
CA SER A 806 5.71 81.56 38.36
C SER A 806 6.05 80.30 39.18
N LEU A 807 6.54 79.23 38.54
CA LEU A 807 7.73 78.48 39.01
C LEU A 807 8.23 77.46 37.95
N VAL A 808 9.45 77.71 37.44
CA VAL A 808 10.63 76.81 37.24
C VAL A 808 10.32 75.34 36.82
N THR A 809 10.84 74.74 35.73
CA THR A 809 12.26 74.34 35.57
C THR A 809 12.58 73.81 34.13
N ARG A 810 13.59 74.43 33.50
CA ARG A 810 14.67 73.91 32.62
C ARG A 810 14.46 72.71 31.65
N CYS A 811 14.55 73.01 30.34
CA CYS A 811 15.07 72.11 29.30
C CYS A 811 16.62 72.09 29.28
N SER A 812 17.21 70.97 28.88
CA SER A 812 18.52 70.94 28.21
C SER A 812 18.52 69.92 27.05
N LYS A 813 18.86 70.42 25.86
CA LYS A 813 19.14 69.69 24.62
C LYS A 813 20.62 69.29 24.60
N LYS A 814 20.97 68.15 24.00
CA LYS A 814 21.76 68.11 22.74
C LYS A 814 22.04 66.69 22.23
N ARG A 815 21.92 66.57 20.90
CA ARG A 815 22.50 65.56 20.00
C ARG A 815 24.02 65.47 20.15
N VAL A 816 24.58 64.27 19.98
CA VAL A 816 25.85 64.05 19.27
C VAL A 816 25.76 62.79 18.42
N ASN A 817 26.20 62.92 17.17
CA ASN A 817 26.44 61.92 16.15
C ASN A 817 27.96 61.64 16.18
N ASN A 818 28.44 60.40 16.07
CA ASN A 818 29.89 60.14 15.90
C ASN A 818 30.15 58.97 14.93
N GLN A 819 30.74 59.33 13.79
CA GLN A 819 31.60 58.49 12.95
C GLN A 819 32.97 58.34 13.62
N TRP A 820 33.58 57.17 13.48
CA TRP A 820 34.96 56.88 13.89
C TRP A 820 35.91 56.99 12.70
N ASN A 821 37.05 57.65 12.90
CA ASN A 821 38.20 57.61 12.01
C ASN A 821 39.51 57.49 12.82
N ASN A 822 40.46 56.81 12.19
CA ASN A 822 41.80 56.39 12.61
C ASN A 822 42.67 57.36 13.43
N ILE A 823 43.60 56.78 14.21
CA ILE A 823 44.88 57.37 14.61
C ILE A 823 46.02 56.35 14.43
N ASP A 824 47.14 56.86 13.91
CA ASP A 824 48.42 56.25 13.50
C ASP A 824 49.29 55.64 14.62
N LYS A 825 50.09 54.61 14.26
CA LYS A 825 51.56 54.64 14.20
C LYS A 825 52.15 53.34 13.63
#